data_AF-A0A952SPH0-F1
#
_entry.id   AF-A0A952SPH0-F1
#
_cell.length_a   1.000
_cell.length_b   1.000
_cell.length_c   1.000
_cell.angle_alpha   90.00
_cell.angle_beta   90.00
_cell.angle_gamma   90.00
#
_symmetry.space_group_name_H-M   'P 1'
#
loop_
_entity.id
_entity.type
_entity.pdbx_description
1 polymer ?
#
loop_
_entity_poly.entity_id
_entity_poly.type
_entity_poly.pdbx_seq_one_letter_code
_entity_poly.pdbx_strand_id
1 'polypeptide(L)'
;MKSKGAALLRGLGSLKFTVALLALSMALIFAGTLAQVNMGIWQAVEVYFRSTVAWVDLQMFVPEAWGRAAGAVPMPGGLTLGAALLVNLIAAHAVRFRLSRKRIGIIVLHAGLIVLLAGEFVAATAAREGLMSIDVGGSSTFVEDVRTSELVFAGVSGAGQAAAKTREITIPQEMLERAARQNKRIGLHDRPLEIEVERWMPNARLLHAHDAGPAMRGVGRDAVAEELPSVRGVDGMRPDAPAAVVSLFEHGALLGTWLLWTNLIDPQVVEMEDGAIEIALRYARTEKPYTLHLLEFRHDRFVGTEIARNFSSRVRIVDPARGTDREVLISMNNPLRYRGATFYQASYKPDGTGTVLQVVRNPGATLPYIACIMVAGGLTLHLVLSLSTFLRRRGAAERKNAGLAASAVEPAAAHSAGERSAAVFAAVACALGLVIAGHGLLVPEARTEMDIATFASLPVSSGGRVKPMDTAARHALLVAGGRQSIQTGQGRLSAAEFMLGLMAAPETIGDQPVVRVDHPDLLTLLGREASAPARLSMNQIEPKWGAISEQAERAFAIEPRQRDAFERAVIELHERVNTLLGHARMLWPHVIAPLGESPEWESFHTALMDAPLAGAVLGGGESESFDPATLHPSLAYYIAMMTAASQGDAEGFNRAVSGYDALLRRDLPGVMRRADLEVLFNRASLFVGTAAVYVLAFVLACAALMLRGRAGGRVRLAAVSLMWTGLAVHTLAIVLRMVLQERPPVTNLYSSAVFVGWASVLLGLVLERLHALGIAVLGAAAIGFATLLVAHHLGSDGDTMQMMQAVLDSNFWLATHVVTITLGYSATFLAGALAMVYLVLGVFSRYLNPERARALGRMVYGTVCFALLLSFVGTVLGGIWADQSWGRFWGWDPKENGAALVVLINAIILHARWGGLVRLRGIMLLAVGGNIVTAWSWFGTNMLGVGLHSYGFVDSAVFWLIVFVASQMAIIAIGLAPRSWWRSGASV
;
A
#
# COMPACT_ATOMS: atom_id res chain seq x y z
N MET A 1 57.49 -6.93 -3.53
CA MET A 1 57.18 -6.31 -2.23
C MET A 1 55.70 -5.96 -2.16
N LYS A 2 54.93 -6.56 -1.23
CA LYS A 2 53.51 -6.21 -1.01
C LYS A 2 53.47 -4.96 -0.12
N SER A 3 53.29 -3.76 -0.69
CA SER A 3 53.16 -2.53 0.11
C SER A 3 51.94 -2.64 1.04
N LYS A 4 52.03 -2.07 2.26
CA LYS A 4 50.91 -2.00 3.21
C LYS A 4 49.64 -1.41 2.56
N GLY A 5 49.79 -0.46 1.65
CA GLY A 5 48.70 0.12 0.85
C GLY A 5 47.96 -0.90 -0.04
N ALA A 6 48.68 -1.80 -0.71
CA ALA A 6 48.07 -2.85 -1.53
C ALA A 6 47.36 -3.94 -0.70
N ALA A 7 47.73 -4.11 0.57
CA ALA A 7 47.01 -4.98 1.50
C ALA A 7 45.71 -4.31 1.99
N LEU A 8 45.79 -3.03 2.37
CA LEU A 8 44.64 -2.23 2.78
C LEU A 8 43.57 -2.14 1.67
N LEU A 9 43.96 -1.80 0.44
CA LEU A 9 43.04 -1.69 -0.69
C LEU A 9 42.36 -3.03 -1.02
N ARG A 10 43.07 -4.15 -0.85
CA ARG A 10 42.47 -5.50 -0.98
C ARG A 10 41.49 -5.84 0.13
N GLY A 11 41.75 -5.38 1.35
CA GLY A 11 40.84 -5.50 2.48
C GLY A 11 39.55 -4.70 2.24
N LEU A 12 39.71 -3.42 1.88
CA LEU A 12 38.59 -2.53 1.56
C LEU A 12 37.77 -3.03 0.37
N GLY A 13 38.39 -3.63 -0.65
CA GLY A 13 37.69 -4.25 -1.79
C GLY A 13 37.23 -5.70 -1.57
N SER A 14 37.14 -6.19 -0.33
CA SER A 14 36.78 -7.58 -0.03
C SER A 14 35.27 -7.83 -0.09
N LEU A 15 34.84 -8.93 -0.72
CA LEU A 15 33.43 -9.36 -0.72
C LEU A 15 32.91 -9.71 0.68
N LYS A 16 33.79 -10.15 1.60
CA LYS A 16 33.39 -10.41 2.99
C LYS A 16 33.02 -9.10 3.70
N PHE A 17 33.77 -8.04 3.41
CA PHE A 17 33.48 -6.71 3.93
C PHE A 17 32.19 -6.15 3.32
N THR A 18 31.98 -6.33 2.00
CA THR A 18 30.72 -5.99 1.35
C THR A 18 29.52 -6.65 2.02
N VAL A 19 29.57 -7.97 2.25
CA VAL A 19 28.46 -8.70 2.90
C VAL A 19 28.20 -8.20 4.32
N ALA A 20 29.25 -7.89 5.09
CA ALA A 20 29.09 -7.31 6.43
C ALA A 20 28.42 -5.93 6.38
N LEU A 21 28.85 -5.05 5.47
CA LEU A 21 28.24 -3.74 5.29
C LEU A 21 26.77 -3.84 4.87
N LEU A 22 26.44 -4.69 3.89
CA LEU A 22 25.06 -4.90 3.46
C LEU A 22 24.18 -5.44 4.61
N ALA A 23 24.69 -6.34 5.45
CA ALA A 23 23.95 -6.88 6.59
C ALA A 23 23.72 -5.80 7.66
N LEU A 24 24.72 -4.96 7.96
CA LEU A 24 24.57 -3.83 8.87
C LEU A 24 23.60 -2.79 8.32
N SER A 25 23.64 -2.50 7.02
CA SER A 25 22.66 -1.62 6.37
C SER A 25 21.24 -2.18 6.48
N MET A 26 21.07 -3.49 6.29
CA MET A 26 19.78 -4.16 6.44
C MET A 26 19.25 -4.02 7.88
N ALA A 27 20.10 -4.19 8.89
CA ALA A 27 19.73 -4.01 10.30
C ALA A 27 19.38 -2.55 10.61
N LEU A 28 20.16 -1.58 10.11
CA LEU A 28 19.91 -0.15 10.30
C LEU A 28 18.58 0.26 9.68
N ILE A 29 18.31 -0.18 8.45
CA ILE A 29 17.06 0.13 7.74
C ILE A 29 15.87 -0.45 8.48
N PHE A 30 15.96 -1.69 8.96
CA PHE A 30 14.89 -2.29 9.75
C PHE A 30 14.63 -1.54 11.06
N ALA A 31 15.69 -1.26 11.84
CA ALA A 31 15.59 -0.52 13.10
C ALA A 31 15.06 0.91 12.90
N GLY A 32 15.60 1.63 11.91
CA GLY A 32 15.13 2.96 11.55
C GLY A 32 13.66 2.95 11.12
N THR A 33 13.21 1.92 10.39
CA THR A 33 11.79 1.80 10.01
C THR A 33 10.88 1.55 11.20
N LEU A 34 11.29 0.72 12.17
CA LEU A 34 10.53 0.53 13.40
C LEU A 34 10.49 1.81 14.24
N ALA A 35 11.60 2.56 14.28
CA ALA A 35 11.69 3.83 15.00
C ALA A 35 10.66 4.85 14.51
N GLN A 36 10.35 4.86 13.21
CA GLN A 36 9.37 5.76 12.59
C GLN A 36 7.97 5.69 13.22
N VAL A 37 7.61 4.56 13.82
CA VAL A 37 6.33 4.40 14.53
C VAL A 37 6.22 5.38 15.70
N ASN A 38 7.32 5.60 16.42
CA ASN A 38 7.33 6.37 17.66
C ASN A 38 7.78 7.82 17.45
N MET A 39 8.74 8.05 16.56
CA MET A 39 9.37 9.37 16.35
C MET A 39 8.94 10.07 15.05
N GLY A 40 8.12 9.42 14.23
CA GLY A 40 7.79 9.92 12.89
C GLY A 40 8.94 9.72 11.90
N ILE A 41 8.66 9.95 10.61
CA ILE A 41 9.58 9.61 9.53
C ILE A 41 10.81 10.52 9.52
N TRP A 42 10.60 11.83 9.57
CA TRP A 42 11.69 12.81 9.48
C TRP A 42 12.71 12.68 10.61
N GLN A 43 12.24 12.56 11.85
CA GLN A 43 13.13 12.38 13.00
C GLN A 43 13.92 11.07 12.89
N ALA A 44 13.28 9.98 12.45
CA ALA A 44 13.98 8.72 12.22
C ALA A 44 15.05 8.83 11.12
N VAL A 45 14.79 9.59 10.06
CA VAL A 45 15.79 9.86 9.01
C VAL A 45 17.01 10.55 9.60
N GLU A 46 16.84 11.59 10.41
CA GLU A 46 17.96 12.30 11.01
C GLU A 46 18.73 11.43 12.03
N VAL A 47 18.02 10.68 12.88
CA VAL A 47 18.64 9.89 13.96
C VAL A 47 19.32 8.62 13.44
N TYR A 48 18.79 7.97 12.40
CA TYR A 48 19.30 6.68 11.91
C TYR A 48 20.04 6.79 10.57
N PHE A 49 19.48 7.49 9.59
CA PHE A 49 19.97 7.47 8.21
C PHE A 49 20.96 8.60 7.89
N ARG A 50 20.80 9.78 8.50
CA ARG A 50 21.71 10.93 8.36
C ARG A 50 22.66 11.11 9.54
N SER A 51 22.75 10.13 10.43
CA SER A 51 23.71 10.11 11.54
C SER A 51 24.97 9.31 11.20
N THR A 52 26.05 9.59 11.93
CA THR A 52 27.28 8.79 11.92
C THR A 52 27.18 7.58 12.85
N VAL A 53 26.48 7.72 13.97
CA VAL A 53 26.17 6.65 14.93
C VAL A 53 24.68 6.69 15.21
N ALA A 54 24.01 5.55 15.02
CA ALA A 54 22.61 5.37 15.37
C ALA A 54 22.52 4.61 16.70
N TRP A 55 21.73 5.14 17.62
CA TRP A 55 21.44 4.49 18.90
C TRP A 55 20.11 3.74 18.80
N VAL A 56 20.19 2.41 18.74
CA VAL A 56 19.01 1.56 18.61
C VAL A 56 18.44 1.29 19.99
N ASP A 57 17.27 1.85 20.26
CA ASP A 57 16.54 1.63 21.52
C ASP A 57 16.06 0.17 21.60
N LEU A 58 16.35 -0.53 22.70
CA LEU A 58 15.91 -1.91 22.90
C LEU A 58 14.41 -2.02 23.12
N GLN A 59 13.74 -0.96 23.60
CA GLN A 59 12.30 -0.92 23.79
C GLN A 59 11.53 -1.21 22.50
N MET A 60 12.08 -0.85 21.33
CA MET A 60 11.38 -1.04 20.05
C MET A 60 11.14 -2.51 19.67
N PHE A 61 11.87 -3.44 20.31
CA PHE A 61 11.74 -4.87 20.05
C PHE A 61 10.95 -5.60 21.15
N VAL A 62 10.56 -4.90 22.22
CA VAL A 62 9.82 -5.46 23.35
C VAL A 62 8.45 -4.79 23.41
N PRO A 63 7.35 -5.56 23.22
CA PRO A 63 6.01 -5.02 23.39
C PRO A 63 5.87 -4.36 24.76
N GLU A 64 5.24 -3.18 24.83
CA GLU A 64 5.07 -2.45 26.10
C GLU A 64 4.36 -3.29 27.18
N ALA A 65 3.47 -4.19 26.75
CA ALA A 65 2.79 -5.16 27.62
C ALA A 65 3.75 -6.09 28.38
N TRP A 66 4.98 -6.28 27.89
CA TRP A 66 6.00 -7.11 28.52
C TRP A 66 6.98 -6.31 29.40
N GLY A 67 6.69 -5.02 29.61
CA GLY A 67 7.46 -4.11 30.43
C GLY A 67 8.44 -3.22 29.65
N ARG A 68 9.19 -2.41 30.39
CA ARG A 68 10.21 -1.52 29.81
C ARG A 68 11.55 -2.23 29.65
N ALA A 69 12.08 -2.24 28.43
CA ALA A 69 13.44 -2.65 28.14
C ALA A 69 14.34 -1.41 28.13
N ALA A 70 15.14 -1.25 29.19
CA ALA A 70 16.06 -0.11 29.30
C ALA A 70 17.34 -0.33 28.47
N GLY A 71 17.77 0.72 27.78
CA GLY A 71 19.08 0.80 27.12
C GLY A 71 19.02 0.92 25.60
N ALA A 72 20.10 1.43 25.02
CA ALA A 72 20.27 1.55 23.58
C ALA A 72 21.62 0.96 23.15
N VAL A 73 21.65 0.34 21.97
CA VAL A 73 22.87 -0.24 21.39
C VAL A 73 23.38 0.66 20.28
N PRO A 74 24.63 1.15 20.33
CA PRO A 74 25.19 1.95 19.26
C PRO A 74 25.53 1.06 18.06
N MET A 75 25.22 1.55 16.86
CA MET A 75 25.65 0.96 15.60
C MET A 75 26.05 2.03 14.60
N PRO A 76 26.82 1.70 13.55
CA PRO A 76 27.13 2.65 12.49
C PRO A 76 25.85 3.21 11.85
N GLY A 77 25.70 4.54 11.85
CA GLY A 77 24.58 5.24 11.21
C GLY A 77 24.69 5.25 9.68
N GLY A 78 23.66 5.77 9.03
CA GLY A 78 23.53 5.68 7.57
C GLY A 78 24.64 6.41 6.81
N LEU A 79 25.14 7.55 7.31
CA LEU A 79 26.28 8.24 6.70
C LEU A 79 27.55 7.38 6.74
N THR A 80 27.82 6.74 7.88
CA THR A 80 29.00 5.89 8.06
C THR A 80 28.92 4.64 7.20
N LEU A 81 27.78 3.96 7.16
CA LEU A 81 27.59 2.78 6.30
C LEU A 81 27.61 3.14 4.82
N GLY A 82 26.96 4.23 4.41
CA GLY A 82 26.97 4.73 3.04
C GLY A 82 28.37 5.07 2.56
N ALA A 83 29.15 5.80 3.35
CA ALA A 83 30.54 6.12 3.05
C ALA A 83 31.41 4.86 2.97
N ALA A 84 31.26 3.92 3.91
CA ALA A 84 31.99 2.66 3.90
C ALA A 84 31.66 1.79 2.67
N LEU A 85 30.38 1.74 2.26
CA LEU A 85 29.94 1.06 1.05
C LEU A 85 30.53 1.71 -0.21
N LEU A 86 30.54 3.04 -0.29
CA LEU A 86 31.13 3.77 -1.41
C LEU A 86 32.65 3.48 -1.53
N VAL A 87 33.38 3.54 -0.41
CA VAL A 87 34.81 3.20 -0.36
C VAL A 87 35.04 1.73 -0.75
N ASN A 88 34.22 0.81 -0.24
CA ASN A 88 34.29 -0.62 -0.59
C ASN A 88 34.09 -0.83 -2.10
N LEU A 89 33.10 -0.15 -2.69
CA LEU A 89 32.73 -0.27 -4.09
C LEU A 89 33.82 0.28 -5.03
N ILE A 90 34.42 1.42 -4.68
CA ILE A 90 35.55 2.02 -5.41
C ILE A 90 36.79 1.11 -5.31
N ALA A 91 37.12 0.63 -4.11
CA ALA A 91 38.25 -0.27 -3.90
C ALA A 91 38.07 -1.60 -4.65
N ALA A 92 36.85 -2.14 -4.69
CA ALA A 92 36.52 -3.34 -5.45
C ALA A 92 36.71 -3.15 -6.96
N HIS A 93 36.36 -1.98 -7.51
CA HIS A 93 36.66 -1.64 -8.91
C HIS A 93 38.14 -1.60 -9.22
N ALA A 94 38.93 -0.98 -8.34
CA ALA A 94 40.38 -0.91 -8.53
C ALA A 94 41.07 -2.29 -8.48
N VAL A 95 40.56 -3.22 -7.67
CA VAL A 95 41.28 -4.46 -7.34
C VAL A 95 40.70 -5.71 -8.02
N ARG A 96 39.38 -5.80 -8.24
CA ARG A 96 38.70 -7.02 -8.68
C ARG A 96 38.11 -6.96 -10.08
N PHE A 97 37.65 -5.81 -10.52
CA PHE A 97 36.96 -5.67 -11.81
C PHE A 97 37.94 -5.43 -12.96
N ARG A 98 38.51 -6.53 -13.49
CA ARG A 98 39.22 -6.49 -14.78
C ARG A 98 38.22 -6.37 -15.93
N LEU A 99 38.46 -5.41 -16.83
CA LEU A 99 37.62 -5.17 -17.99
C LEU A 99 37.57 -6.42 -18.89
N SER A 100 36.38 -6.97 -19.09
CA SER A 100 36.15 -8.15 -19.94
C SER A 100 34.73 -8.10 -20.48
N ARG A 101 34.53 -8.50 -21.74
CA ARG A 101 33.20 -8.59 -22.37
C ARG A 101 32.20 -9.42 -21.56
N LYS A 102 32.68 -10.44 -20.81
CA LYS A 102 31.81 -11.29 -19.95
C LYS A 102 31.36 -10.62 -18.66
N ARG A 103 32.00 -9.51 -18.25
CA ARG A 103 31.77 -8.82 -16.98
C ARG A 103 31.24 -7.40 -17.14
N ILE A 104 31.04 -6.95 -18.38
CA ILE A 104 30.61 -5.58 -18.68
C ILE A 104 29.31 -5.21 -17.97
N GLY A 105 28.32 -6.12 -17.93
CA GLY A 105 27.07 -5.90 -17.21
C GLY A 105 27.28 -5.66 -15.71
N ILE A 106 28.17 -6.44 -15.06
CA ILE A 106 28.50 -6.27 -13.64
C ILE A 106 29.22 -4.94 -13.39
N ILE A 107 30.12 -4.54 -14.28
CA ILE A 107 30.87 -3.28 -14.16
C ILE A 107 29.92 -2.08 -14.28
N VAL A 108 29.06 -2.06 -15.30
CA VAL A 108 28.08 -0.98 -15.50
C VAL A 108 27.10 -0.91 -14.33
N LEU A 109 26.64 -2.07 -13.84
CA LEU A 109 25.82 -2.19 -12.63
C LEU A 109 26.45 -1.48 -11.44
N HIS A 110 27.69 -1.83 -11.09
CA HIS A 110 28.31 -1.30 -9.87
C HIS A 110 28.76 0.16 -10.06
N ALA A 111 29.13 0.58 -11.28
CA ALA A 111 29.36 1.99 -11.58
C ALA A 111 28.09 2.82 -11.41
N GLY A 112 26.93 2.30 -11.84
CA GLY A 112 25.63 2.92 -11.59
C GLY A 112 25.34 3.08 -10.10
N LEU A 113 25.66 2.09 -9.26
CA LEU A 113 25.51 2.21 -7.80
C LEU A 113 26.40 3.30 -7.19
N ILE A 114 27.59 3.56 -7.74
CA ILE A 114 28.44 4.70 -7.33
C ILE A 114 27.72 6.02 -7.63
N VAL A 115 27.17 6.16 -8.84
CA VAL A 115 26.40 7.36 -9.24
C VAL A 115 25.17 7.53 -8.37
N LEU A 116 24.49 6.43 -8.00
CA LEU A 116 23.32 6.47 -7.12
C LEU A 116 23.68 7.01 -5.74
N LEU A 117 24.71 6.46 -5.09
CA LEU A 117 25.16 6.90 -3.77
C LEU A 117 25.66 8.35 -3.77
N ALA A 118 26.36 8.76 -4.83
CA ALA A 118 26.79 10.14 -4.99
C ALA A 118 25.61 11.09 -5.20
N GLY A 119 24.60 10.68 -5.98
CA GLY A 119 23.38 11.43 -6.21
C GLY A 119 22.58 11.66 -4.92
N GLU A 120 22.46 10.62 -4.09
CA GLU A 120 21.79 10.71 -2.79
C GLU A 120 22.53 11.67 -1.84
N PHE A 121 23.86 11.63 -1.82
CA PHE A 121 24.64 12.58 -1.01
C PHE A 121 24.38 14.04 -1.43
N VAL A 122 24.29 14.31 -2.74
CA VAL A 122 23.95 15.65 -3.25
C VAL A 122 22.52 16.03 -2.89
N ALA A 123 21.55 15.12 -3.05
CA ALA A 123 20.16 15.38 -2.70
C ALA A 123 19.99 15.66 -1.20
N ALA A 124 20.59 14.83 -0.33
CA ALA A 124 20.51 14.97 1.12
C ALA A 124 21.08 16.30 1.64
N THR A 125 22.03 16.92 0.93
CA THR A 125 22.69 18.16 1.36
C THR A 125 22.16 19.41 0.67
N ALA A 126 21.66 19.30 -0.57
CA ALA A 126 21.30 20.45 -1.40
C ALA A 126 19.81 20.54 -1.76
N ALA A 127 19.02 19.49 -1.54
CA ALA A 127 17.58 19.54 -1.81
C ALA A 127 16.85 20.43 -0.80
N ARG A 128 15.86 21.17 -1.28
CA ARG A 128 14.95 22.00 -0.48
C ARG A 128 13.52 21.70 -0.89
N GLU A 129 12.64 21.56 0.10
CA GLU A 129 11.23 21.22 -0.08
C GLU A 129 10.39 22.13 0.81
N GLY A 130 9.23 22.57 0.32
CA GLY A 130 8.25 23.32 1.11
C GLY A 130 6.87 23.32 0.45
N LEU A 131 5.92 24.04 1.02
CA LEU A 131 4.54 24.16 0.55
C LEU A 131 4.22 25.60 0.11
N MET A 132 3.30 25.73 -0.83
CA MET A 132 2.75 27.00 -1.29
C MET A 132 1.23 26.84 -1.35
N SER A 133 0.52 27.52 -0.44
CA SER A 133 -0.94 27.56 -0.44
C SER A 133 -1.44 28.85 -1.07
N ILE A 134 -2.46 28.75 -1.94
CA ILE A 134 -3.03 29.88 -2.66
C ILE A 134 -4.55 29.71 -2.75
N ASP A 135 -5.30 30.75 -2.39
CA ASP A 135 -6.76 30.82 -2.61
C ASP A 135 -7.11 31.13 -4.06
N VAL A 136 -8.27 30.68 -4.52
CA VAL A 136 -8.74 30.99 -5.88
C VAL A 136 -8.88 32.51 -6.05
N GLY A 137 -8.30 33.06 -7.12
CA GLY A 137 -8.16 34.49 -7.36
C GLY A 137 -6.98 35.15 -6.63
N GLY A 138 -6.35 34.45 -5.70
CA GLY A 138 -5.19 34.91 -4.93
C GLY A 138 -3.85 34.70 -5.64
N SER A 139 -2.77 35.09 -4.98
CA SER A 139 -1.41 34.88 -5.46
C SER A 139 -0.41 34.68 -4.34
N SER A 140 0.71 34.03 -4.65
CA SER A 140 1.83 33.86 -3.72
C SER A 140 3.19 34.10 -4.39
N THR A 141 4.11 34.66 -3.61
CA THR A 141 5.52 34.86 -3.97
C THR A 141 6.47 34.02 -3.14
N PHE A 142 5.98 33.25 -2.17
CA PHE A 142 6.84 32.52 -1.23
C PHE A 142 6.47 31.05 -1.09
N VAL A 143 7.40 30.27 -0.56
CA VAL A 143 7.22 28.87 -0.18
C VAL A 143 7.53 28.73 1.31
N GLU A 144 6.68 28.01 2.03
CA GLU A 144 6.80 27.75 3.47
C GLU A 144 7.46 26.39 3.72
N ASP A 145 8.49 26.35 4.57
CA ASP A 145 9.02 25.09 5.10
C ASP A 145 8.31 24.75 6.40
N VAL A 146 7.33 23.85 6.32
CA VAL A 146 6.51 23.42 7.48
C VAL A 146 7.29 22.63 8.54
N ARG A 147 8.59 22.36 8.32
CA ARG A 147 9.45 21.64 9.28
C ARG A 147 10.19 22.58 10.21
N THR A 148 10.24 23.88 9.91
CA THR A 148 10.98 24.87 10.68
C THR A 148 10.20 26.16 10.79
N SER A 149 10.18 26.75 11.97
CA SER A 149 9.53 28.04 12.20
C SER A 149 10.54 29.19 12.33
N GLU A 150 10.02 30.40 12.18
CA GLU A 150 10.74 31.64 12.42
C GLU A 150 9.85 32.63 13.17
N LEU A 151 10.44 33.36 14.10
CA LEU A 151 9.80 34.52 14.72
C LEU A 151 10.11 35.76 13.88
N VAL A 152 9.08 36.48 13.46
CA VAL A 152 9.20 37.61 12.54
C VAL A 152 8.77 38.89 13.20
N PHE A 153 9.54 39.94 12.95
CA PHE A 153 9.27 41.31 13.32
C PHE A 153 9.12 42.14 12.03
N ALA A 154 7.93 42.66 11.78
CA ALA A 154 7.62 43.54 10.65
C ALA A 154 7.21 44.93 11.16
N GLY A 155 7.48 46.00 10.40
CA GLY A 155 6.95 47.33 10.76
C GLY A 155 5.54 47.52 10.23
N VAL A 156 4.69 48.23 10.98
CA VAL A 156 3.28 48.45 10.64
C VAL A 156 3.17 49.36 9.41
N SER A 157 2.67 48.84 8.29
CA SER A 157 2.32 49.66 7.13
C SER A 157 0.93 50.26 7.33
N GLY A 158 0.86 51.58 7.51
CA GLY A 158 -0.42 52.30 7.57
C GLY A 158 -1.24 52.12 6.28
N ALA A 159 -2.56 51.96 6.44
CA ALA A 159 -3.51 51.86 5.34
C ALA A 159 -3.43 53.11 4.43
N GLY A 160 -2.89 52.96 3.22
CA GLY A 160 -2.97 53.97 2.15
C GLY A 160 -1.66 54.44 1.52
N GLN A 161 -0.49 53.93 1.90
CA GLN A 161 0.77 54.22 1.18
C GLN A 161 1.33 52.95 0.53
N ALA A 162 1.75 53.07 -0.73
CA ALA A 162 2.37 51.99 -1.49
C ALA A 162 3.46 51.32 -0.65
N ALA A 163 3.32 50.00 -0.47
CA ALA A 163 4.18 49.16 0.36
C ALA A 163 5.67 49.28 -0.07
N ALA A 164 6.38 50.26 0.47
CA ALA A 164 7.82 50.20 0.54
C ALA A 164 8.14 49.01 1.45
N LYS A 165 8.87 48.01 0.93
CA LYS A 165 9.27 46.81 1.70
C LYS A 165 9.89 47.21 3.03
N THR A 166 9.10 47.20 4.10
CA THR A 166 9.60 47.35 5.46
C THR A 166 10.51 46.15 5.72
N ARG A 167 11.73 46.41 6.18
CA ARG A 167 12.75 45.36 6.38
C ARG A 167 12.28 44.42 7.49
N GLU A 168 11.77 43.24 7.13
CA GLU A 168 11.43 42.18 8.09
C GLU A 168 12.71 41.66 8.75
N ILE A 169 12.66 41.45 10.07
CA ILE A 169 13.71 40.78 10.82
C ILE A 169 13.17 39.41 11.24
N THR A 170 13.87 38.33 10.91
CA THR A 170 13.47 36.97 11.26
C THR A 170 14.48 36.31 12.19
N ILE A 171 13.99 35.55 13.17
CA ILE A 171 14.79 34.75 14.09
C ILE A 171 14.46 33.28 13.88
N PRO A 172 15.42 32.46 13.43
CA PRO A 172 15.20 31.04 13.20
C PRO A 172 14.85 30.28 14.50
N GLN A 173 13.99 29.27 14.39
CA GLN A 173 13.62 28.36 15.48
C GLN A 173 14.82 27.82 16.28
N GLU A 174 15.91 27.41 15.63
CA GLU A 174 17.10 26.89 16.32
C GLU A 174 17.68 27.89 17.34
N MET A 175 17.60 29.20 17.04
CA MET A 175 18.04 30.25 17.95
C MET A 175 17.07 30.40 19.13
N LEU A 176 15.75 30.33 18.87
CA LEU A 176 14.71 30.39 19.90
C LEU A 176 14.82 29.21 20.86
N GLU A 177 14.98 27.99 20.34
CA GLU A 177 15.16 26.77 21.15
C GLU A 177 16.44 26.83 21.99
N ARG A 178 17.55 27.27 21.38
CA ARG A 178 18.82 27.39 22.09
C ARG A 178 18.74 28.45 23.19
N ALA A 179 18.09 29.57 22.92
CA ALA A 179 17.85 30.63 23.91
C ALA A 179 16.99 30.13 25.07
N ALA A 180 15.88 29.43 24.79
CA ALA A 180 15.03 28.83 25.80
C ALA A 180 15.78 27.81 26.68
N ARG A 181 16.58 26.92 26.06
CA ARG A 181 17.37 25.90 26.80
C ARG A 181 18.51 26.50 27.63
N GLN A 182 19.09 27.61 27.19
CA GLN A 182 20.24 28.26 27.85
C GLN A 182 19.84 29.41 28.77
N ASN A 183 18.55 29.76 28.81
CA ASN A 183 18.01 30.93 29.50
C ASN A 183 18.77 32.23 29.15
N LYS A 184 18.95 32.48 27.84
CA LYS A 184 19.68 33.65 27.32
C LYS A 184 18.76 34.52 26.48
N ARG A 185 18.91 35.84 26.63
CA ARG A 185 18.23 36.83 25.78
C ARG A 185 18.86 36.91 24.41
N ILE A 186 18.02 37.09 23.39
CA ILE A 186 18.43 37.34 22.00
C ILE A 186 18.27 38.84 21.74
N GLY A 187 19.38 39.55 21.55
CA GLY A 187 19.37 40.96 21.12
C GLY A 187 19.27 41.10 19.60
N LEU A 188 18.49 42.06 19.12
CA LEU A 188 18.37 42.37 17.70
C LEU A 188 19.39 43.45 17.30
N HIS A 189 20.30 43.14 16.38
CA HIS A 189 21.47 44.00 16.14
C HIS A 189 21.13 45.42 15.61
N ASP A 190 19.98 45.56 14.95
CA ASP A 190 19.53 46.80 14.29
C ASP A 190 18.43 47.55 15.09
N ARG A 191 18.05 47.09 16.29
CA ARG A 191 16.99 47.70 17.13
C ARG A 191 17.26 47.51 18.63
N PRO A 192 16.82 48.41 19.53
CA PRO A 192 17.01 48.28 20.97
C PRO A 192 16.07 47.24 21.61
N LEU A 193 15.82 46.11 20.92
CA LEU A 193 14.85 45.09 21.31
C LEU A 193 15.58 43.79 21.68
N GLU A 194 15.32 43.29 22.89
CA GLU A 194 15.77 41.98 23.39
C GLU A 194 14.59 41.04 23.59
N ILE A 195 14.85 39.74 23.40
CA ILE A 195 13.83 38.70 23.41
C ILE A 195 14.23 37.61 24.40
N GLU A 196 13.31 37.28 25.31
CA GLU A 196 13.45 36.17 26.24
C GLU A 196 12.38 35.12 25.92
N VAL A 197 12.81 33.91 25.55
CA VAL A 197 11.89 32.80 25.25
C VAL A 197 11.64 32.03 26.55
N GLU A 198 10.55 32.35 27.23
CA GLU A 198 10.19 31.74 28.52
C GLU A 198 9.82 30.28 28.38
N ARG A 199 9.08 29.96 27.30
CA ARG A 199 8.65 28.60 27.00
C ARG A 199 8.60 28.37 25.51
N TRP A 200 9.26 27.30 25.06
CA TRP A 200 9.14 26.78 23.71
C TRP A 200 8.36 25.47 23.73
N MET A 201 7.33 25.37 22.89
CA MET A 201 6.51 24.17 22.72
C MET A 201 6.63 23.74 21.25
N PRO A 202 7.27 22.59 20.94
CA PRO A 202 7.50 22.17 19.56
C PRO A 202 6.21 21.85 18.81
N ASN A 203 5.15 21.46 19.53
CA ASN A 203 3.81 21.30 18.99
C ASN A 203 2.79 21.70 20.06
N ALA A 204 1.78 22.48 19.69
CA ALA A 204 0.77 22.93 20.64
C ALA A 204 -0.58 23.20 19.96
N ARG A 205 -1.64 23.19 20.78
CA ARG A 205 -2.95 23.75 20.43
C ARG A 205 -3.31 24.89 21.36
N LEU A 206 -4.02 25.88 20.84
CA LEU A 206 -4.62 26.94 21.66
C LEU A 206 -5.96 26.45 22.21
N LEU A 207 -6.11 26.57 23.53
CA LEU A 207 -7.38 26.40 24.23
C LEU A 207 -7.88 27.76 24.69
N HIS A 208 -9.20 27.95 24.68
CA HIS A 208 -9.80 29.10 25.33
C HIS A 208 -9.54 29.02 26.83
N ALA A 209 -8.96 30.07 27.41
CA ALA A 209 -8.66 30.10 28.83
C ALA A 209 -9.84 30.74 29.58
N HIS A 210 -10.35 30.07 30.62
CA HIS A 210 -11.29 30.69 31.56
C HIS A 210 -10.57 31.56 32.61
N ASP A 211 -9.31 31.25 32.91
CA ASP A 211 -8.42 32.02 33.79
C ASP A 211 -7.08 32.23 33.07
N ALA A 212 -6.86 33.44 32.55
CA ALA A 212 -5.60 33.81 31.91
C ALA A 212 -4.45 33.80 32.93
N GLY A 213 -3.29 33.24 32.56
CA GLY A 213 -2.08 33.38 33.35
C GLY A 213 -1.69 34.87 33.53
N PRO A 214 -1.02 35.25 34.63
CA PRO A 214 -0.81 36.66 34.95
C PRO A 214 0.09 37.37 33.92
N ALA A 215 -0.33 38.58 33.51
CA ALA A 215 0.38 39.59 32.70
C ALA A 215 0.65 39.32 31.20
N MET A 216 -0.09 38.40 30.56
CA MET A 216 0.00 38.19 29.10
C MET A 216 -0.63 39.34 28.28
N ARG A 217 -0.05 39.63 27.11
CA ARG A 217 -0.58 40.54 26.09
C ARG A 217 -1.08 39.78 24.86
N GLY A 218 -1.88 40.46 24.04
CA GLY A 218 -2.46 39.91 22.80
C GLY A 218 -3.28 38.65 23.05
N VAL A 219 -3.09 37.63 22.22
CA VAL A 219 -3.86 36.37 22.25
C VAL A 219 -3.69 35.59 23.56
N GLY A 220 -2.56 35.78 24.25
CA GLY A 220 -2.30 35.15 25.56
C GLY A 220 -3.22 35.63 26.69
N ARG A 221 -4.06 36.65 26.47
CA ARG A 221 -5.08 37.10 27.44
C ARG A 221 -6.29 36.18 27.51
N ASP A 222 -6.67 35.57 26.40
CA ASP A 222 -7.90 34.80 26.27
C ASP A 222 -7.63 33.32 25.91
N ALA A 223 -6.36 32.98 25.69
CA ALA A 223 -5.95 31.64 25.30
C ALA A 223 -4.68 31.17 26.01
N VAL A 224 -4.62 29.85 26.25
CA VAL A 224 -3.43 29.16 26.74
C VAL A 224 -2.99 28.13 25.70
N ALA A 225 -1.69 27.96 25.54
CA ALA A 225 -1.15 26.89 24.72
C ALA A 225 -0.99 25.61 25.55
N GLU A 226 -1.64 24.54 25.09
CA GLU A 226 -1.41 23.19 25.58
C GLU A 226 -0.40 22.50 24.67
N GLU A 227 0.69 22.00 25.25
CA GLU A 227 1.73 21.29 24.55
C GLU A 227 1.25 19.89 24.16
N LEU A 228 1.42 19.54 22.88
CA LEU A 228 1.04 18.25 22.32
C LEU A 228 2.29 17.45 21.93
N PRO A 229 2.21 16.12 21.88
CA PRO A 229 3.24 15.32 21.22
C PRO A 229 3.41 15.77 19.77
N SER A 230 4.65 15.80 19.26
CA SER A 230 4.89 16.04 17.83
C SER A 230 4.11 15.06 16.95
N VAL A 231 3.60 15.56 15.83
CA VAL A 231 2.81 14.81 14.86
C VAL A 231 3.68 13.71 14.25
N ARG A 232 3.17 12.47 14.32
CA ARG A 232 3.87 11.27 13.87
C ARG A 232 3.54 10.98 12.40
N GLY A 233 4.52 11.07 11.51
CA GLY A 233 4.39 10.59 10.12
C GLY A 233 4.78 11.63 9.06
N VAL A 234 4.37 11.41 7.81
CA VAL A 234 4.53 12.35 6.68
C VAL A 234 3.19 12.99 6.32
N ASP A 235 2.19 12.89 7.20
CA ASP A 235 0.84 13.33 6.88
C ASP A 235 0.82 14.87 6.82
N GLY A 236 1.01 15.40 5.61
CA GLY A 236 1.15 16.83 5.33
C GLY A 236 -0.10 17.65 5.65
N MET A 237 -1.15 17.02 6.18
CA MET A 237 -2.38 17.66 6.61
C MET A 237 -2.29 18.29 8.01
N ARG A 238 -1.34 17.87 8.85
CA ARG A 238 -1.11 18.47 10.18
C ARG A 238 0.40 18.51 10.50
N PRO A 239 1.13 19.53 10.03
CA PRO A 239 2.50 19.76 10.52
C PRO A 239 2.48 20.04 12.03
N ASP A 240 3.62 19.85 12.69
CA ASP A 240 3.84 20.38 14.03
C ASP A 240 3.51 21.87 14.03
N ALA A 241 2.73 22.31 15.01
CA ALA A 241 2.35 23.71 15.17
C ALA A 241 3.02 24.30 16.42
N PRO A 242 4.29 24.74 16.33
CA PRO A 242 5.00 25.33 17.46
C PRO A 242 4.28 26.51 18.09
N ALA A 243 4.39 26.60 19.41
CA ALA A 243 4.03 27.77 20.17
C ALA A 243 5.19 28.24 21.05
N ALA A 244 5.27 29.55 21.28
CA ALA A 244 6.28 30.15 22.13
C ALA A 244 5.65 31.20 23.04
N VAL A 245 6.05 31.19 24.31
CA VAL A 245 5.82 32.29 25.24
C VAL A 245 7.07 33.15 25.24
N VAL A 246 6.92 34.41 24.83
CA VAL A 246 8.05 35.31 24.56
C VAL A 246 7.85 36.63 25.28
N SER A 247 8.84 37.02 26.07
CA SER A 247 8.92 38.33 26.71
C SER A 247 9.84 39.26 25.92
N LEU A 248 9.37 40.48 25.65
CA LEU A 248 10.09 41.49 24.87
C LEU A 248 10.55 42.63 25.76
N PHE A 249 11.79 43.08 25.55
CA PHE A 249 12.40 44.18 26.30
C PHE A 249 12.91 45.27 25.37
N GLU A 250 12.60 46.53 25.66
CA GLU A 250 13.14 47.70 24.97
C GLU A 250 14.07 48.45 25.93
N HIS A 251 15.33 48.68 25.54
CA HIS A 251 16.35 49.29 26.42
C HIS A 251 16.49 48.61 27.80
N GLY A 252 16.16 47.31 27.90
CA GLY A 252 16.15 46.54 29.14
C GLY A 252 14.85 46.62 29.97
N ALA A 253 13.88 47.46 29.58
CA ALA A 253 12.56 47.53 30.20
C ALA A 253 11.59 46.53 29.55
N LEU A 254 10.80 45.81 30.36
CA LEU A 254 9.83 44.82 29.88
C LEU A 254 8.65 45.52 29.19
N LEU A 255 8.46 45.24 27.90
CA LEU A 255 7.28 45.67 27.14
C LEU A 255 6.07 44.79 27.44
N GLY A 256 6.29 43.49 27.65
CA GLY A 256 5.25 42.52 27.99
C GLY A 256 5.63 41.10 27.57
N THR A 257 4.67 40.18 27.73
CA THR A 257 4.80 38.77 27.37
C THR A 257 3.70 38.38 26.40
N TRP A 258 4.05 37.73 25.29
CA TRP A 258 3.14 37.31 24.24
C TRP A 258 3.16 35.80 24.07
N LEU A 259 1.97 35.24 23.85
CA LEU A 259 1.81 33.88 23.37
C LEU A 259 1.75 33.89 21.84
N LEU A 260 2.71 33.25 21.19
CA LEU A 260 2.82 33.13 19.74
C LEU A 260 2.59 31.68 19.32
N TRP A 261 1.92 31.48 18.19
CA TRP A 261 1.60 30.16 17.65
C TRP A 261 1.64 30.20 16.12
N THR A 262 2.18 29.15 15.49
CA THR A 262 2.37 29.13 14.02
C THR A 262 1.08 29.18 13.20
N ASN A 263 -0.04 28.73 13.76
CA ASN A 263 -1.34 28.78 13.08
C ASN A 263 -2.15 30.03 13.45
N LEU A 264 -1.57 30.97 14.20
CA LEU A 264 -2.20 32.26 14.42
C LEU A 264 -2.16 33.07 13.11
N ILE A 265 -3.32 33.40 12.57
CA ILE A 265 -3.45 34.05 11.25
C ILE A 265 -2.95 35.50 11.32
N ASP A 266 -3.39 36.25 12.32
CA ASP A 266 -3.09 37.66 12.45
C ASP A 266 -1.83 37.88 13.30
N PRO A 267 -0.88 38.70 12.82
CA PRO A 267 0.26 39.10 13.63
C PRO A 267 -0.21 39.92 14.84
N GLN A 268 0.52 39.82 15.95
CA GLN A 268 0.24 40.59 17.15
C GLN A 268 1.03 41.89 17.15
N VAL A 269 0.40 42.98 17.59
CA VAL A 269 1.05 44.30 17.61
C VAL A 269 1.80 44.51 18.92
N VAL A 270 2.99 45.09 18.82
CA VAL A 270 3.82 45.55 19.93
C VAL A 270 4.07 47.04 19.76
N GLU A 271 3.60 47.82 20.73
CA GLU A 271 3.88 49.26 20.80
C GLU A 271 5.30 49.46 21.37
N MET A 272 6.13 50.21 20.66
CA MET A 272 7.48 50.62 21.06
C MET A 272 7.62 52.14 21.09
N GLU A 273 8.70 52.67 21.67
CA GLU A 273 8.97 54.11 21.69
C GLU A 273 9.06 54.74 20.28
N ASP A 274 9.65 54.00 19.32
CA ASP A 274 9.88 54.46 17.93
C ASP A 274 8.78 54.03 16.93
N GLY A 275 7.65 53.51 17.42
CA GLY A 275 6.48 53.11 16.62
C GLY A 275 6.08 51.64 16.76
N ALA A 276 4.88 51.32 16.29
CA ALA A 276 4.32 49.97 16.40
C ALA A 276 4.99 48.97 15.45
N ILE A 277 5.16 47.74 15.92
CA ILE A 277 5.66 46.60 15.14
C ILE A 277 4.72 45.41 15.24
N GLU A 278 4.73 44.58 14.22
CA GLU A 278 4.01 43.31 14.18
C GLU A 278 4.96 42.16 14.50
N ILE A 279 4.52 41.27 15.37
CA ILE A 279 5.21 40.03 15.73
C ILE A 279 4.37 38.82 15.35
N ALA A 280 5.01 37.82 14.73
CA ALA A 280 4.36 36.56 14.40
C ALA A 280 5.36 35.41 14.46
N LEU A 281 4.94 34.28 15.02
CA LEU A 281 5.61 33.01 14.81
C LEU A 281 4.98 32.37 13.58
N ARG A 282 5.76 32.08 12.53
CA ARG A 282 5.27 31.47 11.29
C ARG A 282 6.21 30.37 10.81
N TYR A 283 5.77 29.57 9.84
CA TYR A 283 6.68 28.66 9.13
C TYR A 283 7.70 29.46 8.31
N ALA A 284 8.94 28.96 8.23
CA ALA A 284 10.03 29.66 7.55
C ALA A 284 9.70 29.86 6.06
N ARG A 285 9.78 31.11 5.58
CA ARG A 285 9.45 31.46 4.19
C ARG A 285 10.69 31.62 3.33
N THR A 286 10.59 31.09 2.11
CA THR A 286 11.57 31.34 1.04
C THR A 286 10.89 32.09 -0.11
N GLU A 287 11.20 33.38 -0.23
CA GLU A 287 10.72 34.24 -1.31
C GLU A 287 11.19 33.77 -2.70
N LYS A 288 10.33 34.00 -3.70
CA LYS A 288 10.56 33.70 -5.11
C LYS A 288 10.60 34.99 -5.92
N PRO A 289 11.42 35.06 -6.98
CA PRO A 289 11.53 36.23 -7.84
C PRO A 289 10.40 36.31 -8.88
N TYR A 290 9.28 35.62 -8.66
CA TYR A 290 8.12 35.53 -9.56
C TYR A 290 6.86 35.30 -8.73
N THR A 291 5.71 35.65 -9.29
CA THR A 291 4.41 35.49 -8.66
C THR A 291 3.62 34.37 -9.34
N LEU A 292 2.97 33.53 -8.54
CA LEU A 292 2.01 32.53 -8.99
C LEU A 292 0.61 32.98 -8.59
N HIS A 293 -0.27 33.19 -9.57
CA HIS A 293 -1.68 33.49 -9.35
C HIS A 293 -2.51 32.23 -9.57
N LEU A 294 -3.42 31.90 -8.65
CA LEU A 294 -4.37 30.81 -8.85
C LEU A 294 -5.62 31.35 -9.56
N LEU A 295 -5.82 30.95 -10.80
CA LEU A 295 -6.98 31.37 -11.59
C LEU A 295 -8.20 30.50 -11.30
N GLU A 296 -7.99 29.19 -11.18
CA GLU A 296 -9.06 28.21 -11.05
C GLU A 296 -8.54 26.97 -10.32
N PHE A 297 -9.36 26.40 -9.44
CA PHE A 297 -9.15 25.10 -8.82
C PHE A 297 -10.33 24.18 -9.20
N ARG A 298 -10.03 22.92 -9.54
CA ARG A 298 -11.04 21.89 -9.84
C ARG A 298 -10.69 20.59 -9.15
N HIS A 299 -11.69 19.89 -8.61
CA HIS A 299 -11.56 18.52 -8.13
C HIS A 299 -12.72 17.65 -8.61
N ASP A 300 -12.40 16.42 -9.02
CA ASP A 300 -13.36 15.37 -9.38
C ASP A 300 -13.53 14.42 -8.19
N ARG A 301 -14.69 13.78 -8.04
CA ARG A 301 -14.98 12.80 -6.97
C ARG A 301 -15.28 11.41 -7.53
N PHE A 302 -15.12 10.37 -6.72
CA PHE A 302 -15.65 9.05 -7.06
C PHE A 302 -17.17 9.04 -6.92
N VAL A 303 -17.85 8.33 -7.82
CA VAL A 303 -19.31 8.32 -7.93
C VAL A 303 -19.97 7.95 -6.61
N GLY A 304 -20.88 8.80 -6.11
CA GLY A 304 -21.60 8.59 -4.85
C GLY A 304 -20.71 8.66 -3.60
N THR A 305 -19.60 9.41 -3.63
CA THR A 305 -18.70 9.61 -2.49
C THR A 305 -18.12 11.03 -2.45
N GLU A 306 -17.66 11.46 -1.27
CA GLU A 306 -16.88 12.70 -1.10
C GLU A 306 -15.37 12.52 -1.38
N ILE A 307 -14.94 11.30 -1.77
CA ILE A 307 -13.53 10.98 -1.98
C ILE A 307 -13.08 11.61 -3.31
N ALA A 308 -12.09 12.49 -3.25
CA ALA A 308 -11.49 13.08 -4.44
C ALA A 308 -10.83 12.01 -5.32
N ARG A 309 -11.18 12.02 -6.61
CA ARG A 309 -10.60 11.20 -7.68
C ARG A 309 -9.42 11.90 -8.34
N ASN A 310 -9.49 13.21 -8.54
CA ASN A 310 -8.44 14.03 -9.13
C ASN A 310 -8.62 15.49 -8.70
N PHE A 311 -7.55 16.27 -8.69
CA PHE A 311 -7.61 17.70 -8.48
C PHE A 311 -6.50 18.44 -9.24
N SER A 312 -6.79 19.67 -9.64
CA SER A 312 -5.93 20.47 -10.51
C SER A 312 -6.07 21.97 -10.25
N SER A 313 -4.99 22.71 -10.53
CA SER A 313 -4.87 24.14 -10.33
C SER A 313 -4.41 24.81 -11.61
N ARG A 314 -5.23 25.69 -12.18
CA ARG A 314 -4.83 26.57 -13.28
C ARG A 314 -4.15 27.80 -12.70
N VAL A 315 -2.87 27.98 -12.99
CA VAL A 315 -2.07 29.07 -12.45
C VAL A 315 -1.51 29.97 -13.55
N ARG A 316 -1.43 31.27 -13.29
CA ARG A 316 -0.67 32.23 -14.12
C ARG A 316 0.63 32.56 -13.44
N ILE A 317 1.75 32.33 -14.13
CA ILE A 317 3.07 32.68 -13.63
C ILE A 317 3.54 33.98 -14.26
N VAL A 318 3.96 34.92 -13.41
CA VAL A 318 4.48 36.24 -13.81
C VAL A 318 5.90 36.41 -13.28
N ASP A 319 6.88 36.46 -14.18
CA ASP A 319 8.29 36.73 -13.89
C ASP A 319 8.78 37.91 -14.74
N PRO A 320 8.79 39.13 -14.18
CA PRO A 320 9.22 40.32 -14.90
C PRO A 320 10.68 40.25 -15.38
N ALA A 321 11.55 39.60 -14.60
CA ALA A 321 12.99 39.51 -14.92
C ALA A 321 13.27 38.61 -16.14
N ARG A 322 12.35 37.69 -16.46
CA ARG A 322 12.44 36.82 -17.64
C ARG A 322 11.42 37.14 -18.73
N GLY A 323 10.62 38.20 -18.56
CA GLY A 323 9.50 38.53 -19.43
C GLY A 323 8.50 37.37 -19.59
N THR A 324 8.36 36.53 -18.57
CA THR A 324 7.44 35.39 -18.61
C THR A 324 6.10 35.80 -18.05
N ASP A 325 5.05 35.61 -18.84
CA ASP A 325 3.66 35.74 -18.41
C ASP A 325 2.85 34.67 -19.16
N ARG A 326 2.43 33.62 -18.45
CA ARG A 326 1.69 32.51 -19.06
C ARG A 326 0.85 31.75 -18.06
N GLU A 327 -0.21 31.14 -18.57
CA GLU A 327 -1.01 30.17 -17.84
C GLU A 327 -0.45 28.75 -17.97
N VAL A 328 -0.53 27.98 -16.89
CA VAL A 328 -0.16 26.57 -16.84
C VAL A 328 -1.17 25.84 -15.96
N LEU A 329 -1.60 24.66 -16.41
CA LEU A 329 -2.37 23.73 -15.57
C LEU A 329 -1.41 22.84 -14.80
N ILE A 330 -1.49 22.89 -13.47
CA ILE A 330 -0.83 21.94 -12.57
C ILE A 330 -1.87 20.90 -12.16
N SER A 331 -1.58 19.62 -12.34
CA SER A 331 -2.48 18.55 -11.91
C SER A 331 -1.68 17.36 -11.38
N MET A 332 -2.37 16.35 -10.82
CA MET A 332 -1.77 15.09 -10.41
C MET A 332 -0.85 14.53 -11.51
N ASN A 333 0.40 14.21 -11.15
CA ASN A 333 1.44 13.70 -12.05
C ASN A 333 1.86 14.64 -13.20
N ASN A 334 1.36 15.88 -13.27
CA ASN A 334 1.73 16.89 -14.26
C ASN A 334 2.16 18.20 -13.55
N PRO A 335 3.38 18.23 -12.99
CA PRO A 335 3.85 19.39 -12.23
C PRO A 335 4.38 20.52 -13.12
N LEU A 336 4.32 21.76 -12.62
CA LEU A 336 4.98 22.90 -13.24
C LEU A 336 6.47 22.90 -12.88
N ARG A 337 7.36 22.98 -13.88
CA ARG A 337 8.81 23.15 -13.67
C ARG A 337 9.23 24.57 -14.07
N TYR A 338 9.75 25.34 -13.12
CA TYR A 338 10.18 26.72 -13.35
C TYR A 338 11.36 27.15 -12.47
N ARG A 339 12.37 27.80 -13.07
CA ARG A 339 13.61 28.28 -12.40
C ARG A 339 14.30 27.24 -11.48
N GLY A 340 14.25 25.97 -11.87
CA GLY A 340 14.86 24.86 -11.12
C GLY A 340 14.04 24.39 -9.91
N ALA A 341 12.86 24.94 -9.69
CA ALA A 341 11.85 24.41 -8.78
C ALA A 341 10.77 23.65 -9.56
N THR A 342 10.16 22.68 -8.90
CA THR A 342 9.03 21.91 -9.42
C THR A 342 7.86 22.04 -8.46
N PHE A 343 6.69 22.39 -8.99
CA PHE A 343 5.44 22.61 -8.25
C PHE A 343 4.51 21.44 -8.50
N TYR A 344 4.34 20.61 -7.49
CA TYR A 344 3.46 19.45 -7.49
C TYR A 344 2.13 19.84 -6.88
N GLN A 345 1.04 19.40 -7.48
CA GLN A 345 -0.25 19.42 -6.80
C GLN A 345 -0.15 18.44 -5.62
N ALA A 346 -0.21 18.93 -4.38
CA ALA A 346 0.00 18.08 -3.20
C ALA A 346 -1.31 17.78 -2.48
N SER A 347 -2.09 18.83 -2.22
CA SER A 347 -3.43 18.74 -1.64
C SER A 347 -4.24 19.99 -2.03
N TYR A 348 -5.36 20.20 -1.36
CA TYR A 348 -6.21 21.38 -1.50
C TYR A 348 -6.73 21.79 -0.12
N LYS A 349 -7.20 23.02 0.02
CA LYS A 349 -7.74 23.51 1.29
C LYS A 349 -9.04 22.75 1.63
N PRO A 350 -9.30 22.40 2.91
CA PRO A 350 -10.46 21.58 3.28
C PRO A 350 -11.83 22.15 2.87
N ASP A 351 -11.93 23.47 2.73
CA ASP A 351 -13.11 24.20 2.27
C ASP A 351 -13.26 24.21 0.74
N GLY A 352 -12.30 23.63 0.00
CA GLY A 352 -12.30 23.57 -1.46
C GLY A 352 -11.99 24.91 -2.15
N THR A 353 -11.59 25.95 -1.41
CA THR A 353 -11.43 27.31 -1.95
C THR A 353 -10.03 27.61 -2.46
N GLY A 354 -9.09 26.69 -2.30
CA GLY A 354 -7.69 26.94 -2.63
C GLY A 354 -6.85 25.69 -2.83
N THR A 355 -5.67 25.89 -3.40
CA THR A 355 -4.70 24.85 -3.70
C THR A 355 -3.59 24.79 -2.66
N VAL A 356 -2.97 23.62 -2.51
CA VAL A 356 -1.72 23.45 -1.78
C VAL A 356 -0.73 22.75 -2.71
N LEU A 357 0.32 23.48 -3.09
CA LEU A 357 1.38 23.01 -3.97
C LEU A 357 2.61 22.64 -3.17
N GLN A 358 3.17 21.45 -3.38
CA GLN A 358 4.51 21.12 -2.88
C GLN A 358 5.56 21.63 -3.86
N VAL A 359 6.53 22.37 -3.35
CA VAL A 359 7.58 23.00 -4.15
C VAL A 359 8.92 22.37 -3.81
N VAL A 360 9.53 21.70 -4.79
CA VAL A 360 10.81 21.00 -4.60
C VAL A 360 11.89 21.57 -5.51
N ARG A 361 13.06 21.82 -4.94
CA ARG A 361 14.29 22.15 -5.67
C ARG A 361 15.35 21.12 -5.32
N ASN A 362 15.70 20.28 -6.29
CA ASN A 362 16.72 19.25 -6.12
C ASN A 362 17.74 19.29 -7.28
N PRO A 363 18.95 19.83 -7.07
CA PRO A 363 19.98 19.88 -8.11
C PRO A 363 20.55 18.50 -8.45
N GLY A 364 20.41 17.51 -7.56
CA GLY A 364 20.86 16.13 -7.77
C GLY A 364 19.82 15.24 -8.46
N ALA A 365 18.64 15.76 -8.80
CA ALA A 365 17.49 14.96 -9.27
C ALA A 365 17.80 14.07 -10.48
N THR A 366 18.74 14.46 -11.36
CA THR A 366 19.09 13.69 -12.57
C THR A 366 20.01 12.49 -12.29
N LEU A 367 20.80 12.51 -11.20
CA LEU A 367 21.79 11.47 -10.92
C LEU A 367 21.15 10.11 -10.62
N PRO A 368 20.07 10.01 -9.81
CA PRO A 368 19.34 8.76 -9.63
C PRO A 368 18.84 8.17 -10.95
N TYR A 369 18.30 8.97 -11.88
CA TYR A 369 17.85 8.45 -13.18
C TYR A 369 18.97 7.79 -14.00
N ILE A 370 20.12 8.46 -14.09
CA ILE A 370 21.29 7.93 -14.81
C ILE A 370 21.77 6.64 -14.15
N ALA A 371 21.92 6.66 -12.82
CA ALA A 371 22.33 5.51 -12.04
C ALA A 371 21.40 4.31 -12.26
N CYS A 372 20.09 4.56 -12.22
CA CYS A 372 19.05 3.56 -12.41
C CYS A 372 19.09 2.90 -13.78
N ILE A 373 19.26 3.69 -14.85
CA ILE A 373 19.44 3.16 -16.22
C ILE A 373 20.68 2.29 -16.30
N MET A 374 21.80 2.74 -15.73
CA MET A 374 23.05 1.97 -15.70
C MET A 374 22.89 0.67 -14.93
N VAL A 375 22.28 0.71 -13.74
CA VAL A 375 22.09 -0.48 -12.91
C VAL A 375 21.16 -1.48 -13.58
N ALA A 376 19.97 -1.04 -14.00
CA ALA A 376 18.97 -1.90 -14.64
C ALA A 376 19.53 -2.50 -15.95
N GLY A 377 20.17 -1.67 -16.78
CA GLY A 377 20.81 -2.11 -18.02
C GLY A 377 21.96 -3.09 -17.76
N GLY A 378 22.82 -2.81 -16.79
CA GLY A 378 23.93 -3.68 -16.41
C GLY A 378 23.48 -5.04 -15.88
N LEU A 379 22.45 -5.06 -15.03
CA LEU A 379 21.89 -6.27 -14.46
C LEU A 379 21.14 -7.11 -15.50
N THR A 380 20.37 -6.46 -16.38
CA THR A 380 19.69 -7.10 -17.52
C THR A 380 20.71 -7.73 -18.47
N LEU A 381 21.73 -6.96 -18.86
CA LEU A 381 22.80 -7.44 -19.73
C LEU A 381 23.53 -8.63 -19.10
N HIS A 382 23.83 -8.55 -17.80
CA HIS A 382 24.47 -9.66 -17.08
C HIS A 382 23.59 -10.92 -17.10
N LEU A 383 22.29 -10.79 -16.82
CA LEU A 383 21.36 -11.91 -16.79
C LEU A 383 21.18 -12.53 -18.18
N VAL A 384 21.02 -11.73 -19.23
CA VAL A 384 20.87 -12.20 -20.62
C VAL A 384 22.13 -12.96 -21.07
N LEU A 385 23.33 -12.45 -20.77
CA LEU A 385 24.59 -13.13 -21.09
C LEU A 385 24.73 -14.46 -20.32
N SER A 386 24.32 -14.50 -19.05
CA SER A 386 24.33 -15.70 -18.23
C SER A 386 23.34 -16.75 -18.74
N LEU A 387 22.10 -16.34 -18.99
CA LEU A 387 21.01 -17.19 -19.47
C LEU A 387 21.30 -17.75 -20.87
N SER A 388 21.74 -16.91 -21.81
CA SER A 388 22.12 -17.35 -23.15
C SER A 388 23.26 -18.37 -23.11
N THR A 389 24.27 -18.17 -22.25
CA THR A 389 25.35 -19.14 -22.06
C THR A 389 24.83 -20.46 -21.49
N PHE A 390 23.92 -20.41 -20.52
CA PHE A 390 23.28 -21.59 -19.94
C PHE A 390 22.46 -22.37 -20.99
N LEU A 391 21.57 -21.69 -21.72
CA LEU A 391 20.74 -22.30 -22.76
C LEU A 391 21.57 -22.90 -23.89
N ARG A 392 22.64 -22.22 -24.34
CA ARG A 392 23.56 -22.75 -25.35
C ARG A 392 24.29 -24.01 -24.88
N ARG A 393 24.80 -24.02 -23.65
CA ARG A 393 25.46 -25.21 -23.06
C ARG A 393 24.51 -26.38 -22.95
N ARG A 394 23.26 -26.12 -22.58
CA ARG A 394 22.22 -27.14 -22.53
C ARG A 394 21.87 -27.67 -23.91
N GLY A 395 21.59 -26.80 -24.88
CA GLY A 395 21.29 -27.22 -26.25
C GLY A 395 22.43 -28.04 -26.87
N ALA A 396 23.68 -27.69 -26.57
CA ALA A 396 24.84 -28.50 -26.95
C ALA A 396 24.85 -29.88 -26.27
N ALA A 397 24.51 -29.96 -24.97
CA ALA A 397 24.39 -31.24 -24.26
C ALA A 397 23.22 -32.10 -24.78
N GLU A 398 22.07 -31.48 -25.07
CA GLU A 398 20.90 -32.16 -25.66
C GLU A 398 21.22 -32.68 -27.06
N ARG A 399 21.87 -31.89 -27.92
CA ARG A 399 22.34 -32.35 -29.24
C ARG A 399 23.35 -33.48 -29.13
N LYS A 400 24.28 -33.42 -28.18
CA LYS A 400 25.24 -34.50 -27.91
C LYS A 400 24.54 -35.78 -27.49
N ASN A 401 23.58 -35.69 -26.57
CA ASN A 401 22.81 -36.84 -26.11
C ASN A 401 21.89 -37.40 -27.21
N ALA A 402 21.28 -36.54 -28.03
CA ALA A 402 20.49 -36.94 -29.18
C ALA A 402 21.35 -37.61 -30.26
N GLY A 403 22.57 -37.12 -30.50
CA GLY A 403 23.54 -37.77 -31.39
C GLY A 403 24.00 -39.13 -30.88
N LEU A 404 24.24 -39.27 -29.57
CA LEU A 404 24.55 -40.56 -28.92
C LEU A 404 23.37 -41.53 -28.98
N ALA A 405 22.13 -41.04 -28.82
CA ALA A 405 20.91 -41.84 -28.95
C ALA A 405 20.64 -42.25 -30.40
N ALA A 406 20.87 -41.34 -31.37
CA ALA A 406 20.76 -41.64 -32.80
C ALA A 406 21.80 -42.67 -33.26
N SER A 407 22.98 -42.71 -32.63
CA SER A 407 23.98 -43.77 -32.86
C SER A 407 23.65 -45.11 -32.18
N ALA A 408 22.57 -45.20 -31.41
CA ALA A 408 22.25 -46.35 -30.55
C ALA A 408 20.91 -47.04 -30.88
N VAL A 409 20.27 -46.78 -32.03
CA VAL A 409 18.89 -47.26 -32.28
C VAL A 409 18.77 -48.08 -33.59
N GLU A 410 18.45 -49.37 -33.42
CA GLU A 410 17.65 -50.22 -34.33
C GLU A 410 16.17 -49.77 -34.37
N PRO A 411 15.38 -50.10 -35.42
CA PRO A 411 14.33 -49.22 -35.94
C PRO A 411 13.12 -48.97 -35.01
N ALA A 412 12.67 -47.72 -35.10
CA ALA A 412 11.58 -47.11 -34.37
C ALA A 412 10.19 -47.58 -34.84
N ALA A 413 9.58 -48.52 -34.11
CA ALA A 413 8.14 -48.79 -34.19
C ALA A 413 7.42 -48.73 -32.83
N ALA A 414 8.17 -48.65 -31.71
CA ALA A 414 7.61 -48.75 -30.35
C ALA A 414 7.39 -47.40 -29.62
N HIS A 415 7.71 -46.25 -30.23
CA HIS A 415 7.64 -44.94 -29.55
C HIS A 415 6.27 -44.22 -29.63
N SER A 416 5.36 -44.61 -30.54
CA SER A 416 4.09 -43.90 -30.74
C SER A 416 3.01 -44.20 -29.70
N ALA A 417 2.97 -45.41 -29.13
CA ALA A 417 1.92 -45.81 -28.18
C ALA A 417 2.11 -45.18 -26.78
N GLY A 418 3.36 -45.02 -26.33
CA GLY A 418 3.70 -44.40 -25.05
C GLY A 418 3.41 -42.90 -25.02
N GLU A 419 3.66 -42.21 -26.13
CA GLU A 419 3.39 -40.76 -26.28
C GLU A 419 1.89 -40.48 -26.35
N ARG A 420 1.13 -41.29 -27.10
CA ARG A 420 -0.35 -41.20 -27.12
C ARG A 420 -0.96 -41.42 -25.73
N SER A 421 -0.48 -42.40 -24.97
CA SER A 421 -0.94 -42.65 -23.60
C SER A 421 -0.63 -41.50 -22.63
N ALA A 422 0.54 -40.87 -22.76
CA ALA A 422 0.91 -39.70 -21.95
C ALA A 422 0.07 -38.47 -22.30
N ALA A 423 -0.19 -38.23 -23.58
CA ALA A 423 -1.05 -37.14 -24.05
C ALA A 423 -2.50 -37.28 -23.56
N VAL A 424 -3.07 -38.49 -23.59
CA VAL A 424 -4.40 -38.76 -23.04
C VAL A 424 -4.43 -38.49 -21.54
N PHE A 425 -3.42 -38.93 -20.79
CA PHE A 425 -3.36 -38.68 -19.33
C PHE A 425 -3.27 -37.19 -18.99
N ALA A 426 -2.47 -36.44 -19.75
CA ALA A 426 -2.39 -34.98 -19.62
C ALA A 426 -3.72 -34.31 -19.97
N ALA A 427 -4.41 -34.74 -21.02
CA ALA A 427 -5.71 -34.19 -21.43
C ALA A 427 -6.79 -34.44 -20.37
N VAL A 428 -6.85 -35.65 -19.79
CA VAL A 428 -7.77 -35.97 -18.69
C VAL A 428 -7.49 -35.10 -17.47
N ALA A 429 -6.22 -34.92 -17.10
CA ALA A 429 -5.85 -34.03 -16.00
C ALA A 429 -6.25 -32.58 -16.27
N CYS A 430 -6.08 -32.08 -17.50
CA CYS A 430 -6.54 -30.74 -17.89
C CYS A 430 -8.07 -30.61 -17.82
N ALA A 431 -8.82 -31.59 -18.32
CA ALA A 431 -10.28 -31.58 -18.28
C ALA A 431 -10.79 -31.59 -16.83
N LEU A 432 -10.21 -32.44 -15.97
CA LEU A 432 -10.51 -32.44 -14.54
C LEU A 432 -10.19 -31.08 -13.90
N GLY A 433 -9.04 -30.50 -14.23
CA GLY A 433 -8.66 -29.17 -13.75
C GLY A 433 -9.67 -28.08 -14.15
N LEU A 434 -10.20 -28.11 -15.38
CA LEU A 434 -11.21 -27.17 -15.85
C LEU A 434 -12.54 -27.34 -15.12
N VAL A 435 -12.98 -28.59 -14.89
CA VAL A 435 -14.20 -28.88 -14.14
C VAL A 435 -14.09 -28.38 -12.70
N ILE A 436 -12.95 -28.63 -12.03
CA ILE A 436 -12.72 -28.14 -10.66
C ILE A 436 -12.66 -26.61 -10.63
N ALA A 437 -11.92 -26.00 -11.57
CA ALA A 437 -11.72 -24.56 -11.59
C ALA A 437 -12.99 -23.78 -11.95
N GLY A 438 -13.85 -24.36 -12.79
CA GLY A 438 -15.13 -23.80 -13.24
C GLY A 438 -16.36 -24.29 -12.48
N HIS A 439 -16.18 -24.97 -11.34
CA HIS A 439 -17.28 -25.57 -10.55
C HIS A 439 -18.43 -24.59 -10.28
N GLY A 440 -18.15 -23.32 -10.02
CA GLY A 440 -19.19 -22.31 -9.73
C GLY A 440 -20.19 -22.09 -10.87
N LEU A 441 -19.77 -22.34 -12.13
CA LEU A 441 -20.65 -22.28 -13.30
C LEU A 441 -21.57 -23.49 -13.42
N LEU A 442 -21.24 -24.61 -12.76
CA LEU A 442 -22.01 -25.85 -12.80
C LEU A 442 -23.11 -25.89 -11.72
N VAL A 443 -23.07 -24.99 -10.74
CA VAL A 443 -24.09 -24.88 -9.70
C VAL A 443 -25.33 -24.20 -10.30
N PRO A 444 -26.50 -24.88 -10.35
CA PRO A 444 -27.75 -24.28 -10.81
C PRO A 444 -28.21 -23.17 -9.86
N GLU A 445 -28.78 -22.11 -10.40
CA GLU A 445 -29.46 -21.10 -9.58
C GLU A 445 -30.79 -21.66 -9.05
N ALA A 446 -31.08 -21.39 -7.78
CA ALA A 446 -32.39 -21.69 -7.21
C ALA A 446 -33.43 -20.80 -7.92
N ARG A 447 -34.51 -21.40 -8.41
CA ARG A 447 -35.62 -20.65 -8.99
C ARG A 447 -36.51 -20.14 -7.87
N THR A 448 -36.59 -18.83 -7.74
CA THR A 448 -37.51 -18.12 -6.85
C THR A 448 -38.73 -17.64 -7.64
N GLU A 449 -39.85 -17.36 -6.95
CA GLU A 449 -41.05 -16.81 -7.59
C GLU A 449 -40.81 -15.38 -8.12
N MET A 450 -40.08 -14.56 -7.34
CA MET A 450 -39.53 -13.29 -7.79
C MET A 450 -38.25 -13.51 -8.61
N ASP A 451 -38.04 -12.73 -9.67
CA ASP A 451 -36.87 -12.76 -10.53
C ASP A 451 -35.68 -12.05 -9.88
N ILE A 452 -35.09 -12.74 -8.90
CA ILE A 452 -33.92 -12.22 -8.19
C ILE A 452 -32.69 -12.20 -9.09
N ALA A 453 -32.61 -13.04 -10.11
CA ALA A 453 -31.46 -13.07 -11.02
C ALA A 453 -31.35 -11.75 -11.79
N THR A 454 -32.46 -11.25 -12.34
CA THR A 454 -32.49 -9.94 -13.01
C THR A 454 -32.24 -8.82 -12.00
N PHE A 455 -32.88 -8.84 -10.82
CA PHE A 455 -32.61 -7.84 -9.76
C PHE A 455 -31.14 -7.78 -9.36
N ALA A 456 -30.49 -8.93 -9.21
CA ALA A 456 -29.09 -9.06 -8.84
C ALA A 456 -28.13 -8.48 -9.89
N SER A 457 -28.54 -8.46 -11.17
CA SER A 457 -27.77 -7.85 -12.27
C SER A 457 -27.92 -6.34 -12.39
N LEU A 458 -28.92 -5.72 -11.72
CA LEU A 458 -29.14 -4.29 -11.82
C LEU A 458 -27.91 -3.51 -11.32
N PRO A 459 -27.43 -2.51 -12.08
CA PRO A 459 -26.30 -1.70 -11.69
C PRO A 459 -26.68 -0.72 -10.57
N VAL A 460 -25.80 -0.62 -9.57
CA VAL A 460 -25.88 0.32 -8.45
C VAL A 460 -24.52 0.94 -8.18
N SER A 461 -24.48 2.17 -7.65
CA SER A 461 -23.24 2.80 -7.23
C SER A 461 -23.01 2.62 -5.72
N SER A 462 -21.83 2.10 -5.36
CA SER A 462 -21.45 1.86 -3.96
C SER A 462 -19.92 1.86 -3.82
N GLY A 463 -19.40 2.54 -2.80
CA GLY A 463 -17.95 2.60 -2.54
C GLY A 463 -17.15 3.20 -3.70
N GLY A 464 -17.72 4.21 -4.39
CA GLY A 464 -17.03 4.97 -5.44
C GLY A 464 -17.08 4.36 -6.85
N ARG A 465 -17.78 3.23 -7.06
CA ARG A 465 -17.94 2.60 -8.38
C ARG A 465 -19.34 2.05 -8.61
N VAL A 466 -19.71 1.95 -9.89
CA VAL A 466 -20.88 1.21 -10.35
C VAL A 466 -20.57 -0.30 -10.37
N LYS A 467 -21.47 -1.11 -9.80
CA LYS A 467 -21.35 -2.57 -9.68
C LYS A 467 -22.75 -3.21 -9.70
N PRO A 468 -22.90 -4.51 -9.99
CA PRO A 468 -24.20 -5.16 -9.89
C PRO A 468 -24.69 -5.21 -8.43
N MET A 469 -26.01 -5.22 -8.25
CA MET A 469 -26.67 -5.38 -6.96
C MET A 469 -26.16 -6.63 -6.22
N ASP A 470 -25.88 -7.73 -6.92
CA ASP A 470 -25.24 -8.93 -6.37
C ASP A 470 -23.95 -8.61 -5.61
N THR A 471 -23.03 -7.83 -6.23
CA THR A 471 -21.77 -7.47 -5.57
C THR A 471 -22.02 -6.56 -4.37
N ALA A 472 -22.90 -5.58 -4.49
CA ALA A 472 -23.22 -4.67 -3.39
C ALA A 472 -23.84 -5.42 -2.19
N ALA A 473 -24.73 -6.37 -2.47
CA ALA A 473 -25.37 -7.19 -1.46
C ALA A 473 -24.40 -8.17 -0.78
N ARG A 474 -23.53 -8.82 -1.55
CA ARG A 474 -22.46 -9.67 -0.98
C ARG A 474 -21.53 -8.87 -0.09
N HIS A 475 -21.21 -7.64 -0.50
CA HIS A 475 -20.38 -6.74 0.28
C HIS A 475 -21.04 -6.40 1.62
N ALA A 476 -22.32 -6.02 1.62
CA ALA A 476 -23.06 -5.73 2.85
C ALA A 476 -23.06 -6.92 3.83
N LEU A 477 -23.30 -8.14 3.34
CA LEU A 477 -23.27 -9.34 4.17
C LEU A 477 -21.87 -9.73 4.67
N LEU A 478 -20.82 -9.50 3.86
CA LEU A 478 -19.44 -9.71 4.28
C LEU A 478 -19.07 -8.77 5.42
N VAL A 479 -19.36 -7.47 5.26
CA VAL A 479 -19.12 -6.47 6.29
C VAL A 479 -19.88 -6.83 7.57
N ALA A 480 -21.19 -7.11 7.47
CA ALA A 480 -22.01 -7.39 8.63
C ALA A 480 -21.67 -8.71 9.35
N GLY A 481 -21.36 -9.78 8.60
CA GLY A 481 -21.37 -11.16 9.11
C GLY A 481 -20.23 -12.08 8.66
N GLY A 482 -19.35 -11.60 7.78
CA GLY A 482 -18.26 -12.37 7.18
C GLY A 482 -18.72 -13.48 6.22
N ARG A 483 -19.94 -13.39 5.67
CA ARG A 483 -20.51 -14.39 4.75
C ARG A 483 -21.15 -13.70 3.55
N GLN A 484 -21.22 -14.39 2.41
CA GLN A 484 -21.86 -13.88 1.18
C GLN A 484 -23.25 -14.48 0.93
N SER A 485 -23.80 -15.20 1.92
CA SER A 485 -25.10 -15.87 1.86
C SER A 485 -25.54 -16.27 3.26
N ILE A 486 -26.84 -16.43 3.47
CA ILE A 486 -27.40 -16.82 4.77
C ILE A 486 -27.94 -18.25 4.66
N GLN A 487 -27.63 -19.08 5.65
CA GLN A 487 -28.26 -20.40 5.79
C GLN A 487 -29.47 -20.23 6.71
N THR A 488 -30.65 -20.58 6.21
CA THR A 488 -31.92 -20.53 6.94
C THR A 488 -32.45 -21.94 7.13
N GLY A 489 -33.42 -22.13 8.03
CA GLY A 489 -34.10 -23.42 8.20
C GLY A 489 -34.86 -23.88 6.94
N GLN A 490 -35.16 -22.96 6.02
CA GLN A 490 -35.89 -23.20 4.77
C GLN A 490 -34.96 -23.32 3.55
N GLY A 491 -33.64 -23.18 3.73
CA GLY A 491 -32.67 -23.24 2.64
C GLY A 491 -31.66 -22.09 2.68
N ARG A 492 -30.91 -21.93 1.59
CA ARG A 492 -29.86 -20.91 1.48
C ARG A 492 -30.43 -19.65 0.83
N LEU A 493 -30.45 -18.54 1.57
CA LEU A 493 -30.79 -17.22 1.07
C LEU A 493 -29.57 -16.59 0.38
N SER A 494 -29.75 -16.13 -0.86
CA SER A 494 -28.73 -15.40 -1.61
C SER A 494 -28.53 -13.98 -1.03
N ALA A 495 -27.40 -13.34 -1.38
CA ALA A 495 -27.16 -11.98 -0.93
C ALA A 495 -28.18 -11.00 -1.52
N ALA A 496 -28.51 -11.14 -2.81
CA ALA A 496 -29.48 -10.30 -3.49
C ALA A 496 -30.90 -10.47 -2.91
N GLU A 497 -31.31 -11.69 -2.59
CA GLU A 497 -32.58 -11.96 -1.87
C GLU A 497 -32.61 -11.25 -0.51
N PHE A 498 -31.53 -11.36 0.26
CA PHE A 498 -31.43 -10.67 1.54
C PHE A 498 -31.50 -9.16 1.39
N MET A 499 -30.79 -8.58 0.41
CA MET A 499 -30.80 -7.14 0.17
C MET A 499 -32.18 -6.65 -0.27
N LEU A 500 -32.87 -7.40 -1.15
CA LEU A 500 -34.24 -7.07 -1.55
C LEU A 500 -35.16 -7.05 -0.33
N GLY A 501 -35.13 -8.08 0.52
CA GLY A 501 -35.95 -8.12 1.72
C GLY A 501 -35.56 -7.03 2.73
N LEU A 502 -34.27 -6.72 2.88
CA LEU A 502 -33.81 -5.64 3.75
C LEU A 502 -34.31 -4.26 3.29
N MET A 503 -34.38 -4.03 1.98
CA MET A 503 -34.86 -2.78 1.39
C MET A 503 -36.39 -2.70 1.39
N ALA A 504 -37.08 -3.76 0.95
CA ALA A 504 -38.53 -3.74 0.71
C ALA A 504 -39.37 -4.08 1.95
N ALA A 505 -38.87 -4.94 2.84
CA ALA A 505 -39.60 -5.47 3.99
C ALA A 505 -38.65 -5.80 5.15
N PRO A 506 -37.92 -4.81 5.71
CA PRO A 506 -36.86 -5.03 6.70
C PRO A 506 -37.34 -5.81 7.93
N GLU A 507 -38.60 -5.67 8.32
CA GLU A 507 -39.23 -6.41 9.42
C GLU A 507 -39.27 -7.94 9.19
N THR A 508 -39.36 -8.38 7.93
CA THR A 508 -39.38 -9.81 7.59
C THR A 508 -37.99 -10.45 7.63
N ILE A 509 -36.95 -9.64 7.42
CA ILE A 509 -35.55 -10.07 7.37
C ILE A 509 -34.81 -9.80 8.70
N GLY A 510 -35.35 -8.92 9.56
CA GLY A 510 -34.73 -8.46 10.80
C GLY A 510 -34.38 -9.56 11.80
N ASP A 511 -34.99 -10.73 11.70
CA ASP A 511 -34.74 -11.91 12.54
C ASP A 511 -33.60 -12.82 12.03
N GLN A 512 -33.06 -12.57 10.84
CA GLN A 512 -31.97 -13.37 10.30
C GLN A 512 -30.66 -13.10 11.07
N PRO A 513 -29.92 -14.14 11.52
CA PRO A 513 -28.70 -13.97 12.31
C PRO A 513 -27.51 -13.61 11.41
N VAL A 514 -27.40 -12.33 11.06
CA VAL A 514 -26.41 -11.83 10.10
C VAL A 514 -25.23 -11.17 10.80
N VAL A 515 -25.47 -10.38 11.85
CA VAL A 515 -24.44 -9.53 12.45
C VAL A 515 -23.52 -10.37 13.33
N ARG A 516 -22.23 -10.43 12.98
CA ARG A 516 -21.24 -11.16 13.76
C ARG A 516 -20.82 -10.35 14.99
N VAL A 517 -20.77 -10.98 16.15
CA VAL A 517 -20.26 -10.40 17.40
C VAL A 517 -19.28 -11.39 18.02
N ASP A 518 -18.01 -10.99 18.10
CA ASP A 518 -16.92 -11.86 18.57
C ASP A 518 -16.45 -11.52 19.99
N HIS A 519 -16.72 -10.31 20.50
CA HIS A 519 -16.17 -9.84 21.77
C HIS A 519 -17.04 -10.26 22.98
N PRO A 520 -16.47 -10.92 24.01
CA PRO A 520 -17.21 -11.38 25.19
C PRO A 520 -18.02 -10.30 25.92
N ASP A 521 -17.43 -9.11 26.11
CA ASP A 521 -18.12 -8.01 26.80
C ASP A 521 -19.27 -7.43 25.97
N LEU A 522 -19.17 -7.43 24.64
CA LEU A 522 -20.28 -7.01 23.76
C LEU A 522 -21.41 -8.04 23.77
N LEU A 523 -21.08 -9.33 23.79
CA LEU A 523 -22.07 -10.40 23.96
C LEU A 523 -22.82 -10.21 25.28
N THR A 524 -22.10 -9.93 26.36
CA THR A 524 -22.70 -9.65 27.68
C THR A 524 -23.59 -8.41 27.66
N LEU A 525 -23.14 -7.32 27.02
CA LEU A 525 -23.92 -6.09 26.83
C LEU A 525 -25.23 -6.36 26.05
N LEU A 526 -25.18 -7.28 25.10
CA LEU A 526 -26.31 -7.76 24.30
C LEU A 526 -27.14 -8.86 25.00
N GLY A 527 -26.86 -9.17 26.27
CA GLY A 527 -27.61 -10.17 27.04
C GLY A 527 -27.33 -11.63 26.61
N ARG A 528 -26.17 -11.90 26.03
CA ARG A 528 -25.71 -13.23 25.60
C ARG A 528 -24.58 -13.75 26.50
N GLU A 529 -24.41 -15.07 26.52
CA GLU A 529 -23.29 -15.69 27.21
C GLU A 529 -21.95 -15.30 26.56
N ALA A 530 -20.97 -14.96 27.41
CA ALA A 530 -19.63 -14.52 27.00
C ALA A 530 -18.73 -15.63 26.41
N SER A 531 -19.27 -16.83 26.16
CA SER A 531 -18.50 -18.06 25.94
C SER A 531 -18.18 -18.37 24.46
N ALA A 532 -18.93 -17.83 23.49
CA ALA A 532 -18.71 -18.10 22.07
C ALA A 532 -19.11 -16.94 21.14
N PRO A 533 -18.37 -16.68 20.05
CA PRO A 533 -18.80 -15.78 19.00
C PRO A 533 -20.20 -16.11 18.48
N ALA A 534 -21.05 -15.10 18.42
CA ALA A 534 -22.44 -15.26 18.00
C ALA A 534 -22.71 -14.52 16.69
N ARG A 535 -23.71 -14.99 15.94
CA ARG A 535 -24.37 -14.18 14.93
C ARG A 535 -25.74 -13.82 15.45
N LEU A 536 -25.99 -12.52 15.51
CA LEU A 536 -27.21 -11.95 16.05
C LEU A 536 -28.02 -11.32 14.92
N SER A 537 -29.33 -11.30 15.12
CA SER A 537 -30.24 -10.61 14.22
C SER A 537 -30.31 -9.12 14.55
N MET A 538 -30.82 -8.30 13.63
CA MET A 538 -31.00 -6.87 13.89
C MET A 538 -31.97 -6.64 15.05
N ASN A 539 -33.07 -7.40 15.09
CA ASN A 539 -34.07 -7.35 16.16
C ASN A 539 -33.50 -7.72 17.54
N GLN A 540 -32.44 -8.54 17.58
CA GLN A 540 -31.77 -8.89 18.83
C GLN A 540 -30.81 -7.79 19.32
N ILE A 541 -30.32 -6.94 18.42
CA ILE A 541 -29.38 -5.86 18.74
C ILE A 541 -30.14 -4.57 19.07
N GLU A 542 -31.25 -4.31 18.38
CA GLU A 542 -32.06 -3.09 18.49
C GLU A 542 -32.33 -2.64 19.94
N PRO A 543 -32.74 -3.50 20.90
CA PRO A 543 -33.05 -3.07 22.26
C PRO A 543 -31.85 -2.49 23.04
N LYS A 544 -30.63 -2.77 22.58
CA LYS A 544 -29.36 -2.32 23.20
C LYS A 544 -28.59 -1.34 22.30
N TRP A 545 -29.14 -0.98 21.15
CA TRP A 545 -28.45 -0.16 20.16
C TRP A 545 -28.00 1.20 20.71
N GLY A 546 -28.86 1.89 21.49
CA GLY A 546 -28.50 3.18 22.11
C GLY A 546 -27.24 3.11 22.98
N ALA A 547 -27.09 2.04 23.77
CA ALA A 547 -25.90 1.83 24.59
C ALA A 547 -24.65 1.51 23.76
N ILE A 548 -24.79 0.77 22.66
CA ILE A 548 -23.69 0.47 21.72
C ILE A 548 -23.23 1.74 21.02
N SER A 549 -24.16 2.56 20.54
CA SER A 549 -23.86 3.85 19.89
C SER A 549 -23.12 4.80 20.83
N GLU A 550 -23.57 4.94 22.09
CA GLU A 550 -22.89 5.80 23.07
C GLU A 550 -21.45 5.34 23.34
N GLN A 551 -21.21 4.04 23.47
CA GLN A 551 -19.86 3.48 23.64
C GLN A 551 -18.99 3.69 22.39
N ALA A 552 -19.57 3.52 21.19
CA ALA A 552 -18.86 3.77 19.94
C ALA A 552 -18.47 5.25 19.78
N GLU A 553 -19.35 6.20 20.10
CA GLU A 553 -19.05 7.64 20.08
C GLU A 553 -17.87 8.00 20.99
N ARG A 554 -17.82 7.44 22.20
CA ARG A 554 -16.67 7.60 23.10
C ARG A 554 -15.40 7.03 22.50
N ALA A 555 -15.47 5.82 21.94
CA ALA A 555 -14.33 5.16 21.32
C ALA A 555 -13.83 5.89 20.06
N PHE A 556 -14.72 6.54 19.29
CA PHE A 556 -14.33 7.35 18.12
C PHE A 556 -13.48 8.57 18.50
N ALA A 557 -13.67 9.13 19.70
CA ALA A 557 -12.85 10.24 20.21
C ALA A 557 -11.42 9.83 20.58
N ILE A 558 -11.14 8.53 20.71
CA ILE A 558 -9.83 7.97 21.04
C ILE A 558 -9.06 7.66 19.75
N GLU A 559 -7.75 7.97 19.74
CA GLU A 559 -6.89 7.64 18.61
C GLU A 559 -6.87 6.12 18.33
N PRO A 560 -6.98 5.65 17.06
CA PRO A 560 -7.12 4.23 16.72
C PRO A 560 -6.15 3.26 17.39
N ARG A 561 -4.90 3.68 17.64
CA ARG A 561 -3.86 2.83 18.28
C ARG A 561 -3.94 2.78 19.80
N GLN A 562 -4.57 3.77 20.41
CA GLN A 562 -4.78 3.83 21.86
C GLN A 562 -6.05 3.06 22.25
N ARG A 563 -6.88 2.69 21.27
CA ARG A 563 -8.10 1.95 21.51
C ARG A 563 -7.82 0.55 22.06
N ASP A 564 -8.51 0.19 23.13
CA ASP A 564 -8.44 -1.16 23.68
C ASP A 564 -9.17 -2.19 22.77
N ALA A 565 -9.26 -3.44 23.22
CA ALA A 565 -9.94 -4.49 22.44
C ALA A 565 -11.46 -4.30 22.37
N PHE A 566 -12.07 -3.78 23.44
CA PHE A 566 -13.51 -3.56 23.54
C PHE A 566 -13.93 -2.36 22.68
N GLU A 567 -13.21 -1.25 22.77
CA GLU A 567 -13.43 -0.01 22.00
C GLU A 567 -13.36 -0.27 20.49
N ARG A 568 -12.39 -1.08 20.05
CA ARG A 568 -12.33 -1.51 18.64
C ARG A 568 -13.53 -2.38 18.26
N ALA A 569 -13.89 -3.33 19.11
CA ALA A 569 -15.00 -4.23 18.83
C ALA A 569 -16.35 -3.48 18.80
N VAL A 570 -16.55 -2.46 19.66
CA VAL A 570 -17.82 -1.71 19.69
C VAL A 570 -17.95 -0.80 18.47
N ILE A 571 -16.87 -0.17 18.01
CA ILE A 571 -16.83 0.57 16.74
C ILE A 571 -17.14 -0.36 15.58
N GLU A 572 -16.50 -1.52 15.52
CA GLU A 572 -16.72 -2.49 14.45
C GLU A 572 -18.18 -2.96 14.42
N LEU A 573 -18.76 -3.29 15.58
CA LEU A 573 -20.19 -3.63 15.68
C LEU A 573 -21.08 -2.47 15.23
N HIS A 574 -20.76 -1.24 15.66
CA HIS A 574 -21.50 -0.05 15.28
C HIS A 574 -21.48 0.18 13.76
N GLU A 575 -20.33 0.04 13.11
CA GLU A 575 -20.20 0.15 11.64
C GLU A 575 -20.96 -0.98 10.90
N ARG A 576 -20.88 -2.22 11.40
CA ARG A 576 -21.61 -3.38 10.85
C ARG A 576 -23.13 -3.15 10.86
N VAL A 577 -23.67 -2.67 11.98
CA VAL A 577 -25.12 -2.43 12.13
C VAL A 577 -25.56 -1.21 11.31
N ASN A 578 -24.81 -0.11 11.34
CA ASN A 578 -25.13 1.07 10.54
C ASN A 578 -25.08 0.80 9.03
N THR A 579 -24.20 -0.12 8.58
CA THR A 579 -24.20 -0.57 7.19
C THR A 579 -25.55 -1.19 6.82
N LEU A 580 -26.08 -2.10 7.63
CA LEU A 580 -27.39 -2.71 7.40
C LEU A 580 -28.55 -1.72 7.53
N LEU A 581 -28.51 -0.84 8.54
CA LEU A 581 -29.54 0.20 8.72
C LEU A 581 -29.55 1.18 7.55
N GLY A 582 -28.40 1.54 6.99
CA GLY A 582 -28.30 2.38 5.81
C GLY A 582 -28.92 1.73 4.57
N HIS A 583 -28.76 0.42 4.41
CA HIS A 583 -29.42 -0.36 3.36
C HIS A 583 -30.93 -0.46 3.57
N ALA A 584 -31.38 -0.72 4.80
CA ALA A 584 -32.81 -0.77 5.13
C ALA A 584 -33.52 0.57 4.90
N ARG A 585 -32.82 1.69 5.12
CA ARG A 585 -33.31 3.04 4.82
C ARG A 585 -33.09 3.47 3.37
N MET A 586 -32.53 2.59 2.54
CA MET A 586 -32.15 2.86 1.15
C MET A 586 -31.29 4.14 0.96
N LEU A 587 -30.45 4.46 1.95
CA LEU A 587 -29.41 5.50 1.83
C LEU A 587 -28.28 5.01 0.91
N TRP A 588 -27.99 3.72 0.96
CA TRP A 588 -27.04 3.05 0.08
C TRP A 588 -27.57 1.65 -0.28
N PRO A 589 -27.11 1.03 -1.38
CA PRO A 589 -26.31 1.65 -2.44
C PRO A 589 -27.12 2.74 -3.17
N HIS A 590 -26.44 3.57 -3.96
CA HIS A 590 -27.10 4.56 -4.82
C HIS A 590 -27.71 3.80 -6.00
N VAL A 591 -29.04 3.71 -6.02
CA VAL A 591 -29.78 2.85 -6.95
C VAL A 591 -30.41 3.61 -8.12
N ILE A 592 -30.49 4.94 -8.02
CA ILE A 592 -31.08 5.77 -9.06
C ILE A 592 -30.00 6.03 -10.12
N ALA A 593 -30.10 5.32 -11.24
CA ALA A 593 -29.19 5.50 -12.37
C ALA A 593 -29.42 6.87 -13.05
N PRO A 594 -28.35 7.55 -13.53
CA PRO A 594 -28.46 8.85 -14.20
C PRO A 594 -29.13 8.69 -15.57
N LEU A 595 -30.45 8.90 -15.62
CA LEU A 595 -31.26 8.86 -16.84
C LEU A 595 -31.92 10.23 -17.03
N GLY A 596 -32.06 10.69 -18.29
CA GLY A 596 -32.64 12.01 -18.55
C GLY A 596 -31.74 13.15 -18.06
N GLU A 597 -32.25 14.02 -17.18
CA GLU A 597 -31.57 15.23 -16.71
C GLU A 597 -30.72 15.03 -15.44
N SER A 598 -30.83 13.90 -14.72
CA SER A 598 -29.98 13.62 -13.55
C SER A 598 -28.55 13.29 -14.00
N PRO A 599 -27.53 14.07 -13.58
CA PRO A 599 -26.16 13.90 -14.05
C PRO A 599 -25.41 12.77 -13.33
N GLU A 600 -25.89 12.30 -12.17
CA GLU A 600 -25.15 11.40 -11.28
C GLU A 600 -26.02 10.29 -10.67
N TRP A 601 -25.37 9.31 -10.02
CA TRP A 601 -26.06 8.26 -9.29
C TRP A 601 -26.55 8.78 -7.94
N GLU A 602 -27.84 8.63 -7.66
CA GLU A 602 -28.47 9.14 -6.44
C GLU A 602 -28.95 7.99 -5.53
N SER A 603 -29.03 8.28 -4.22
CA SER A 603 -29.67 7.37 -3.27
C SER A 603 -31.18 7.37 -3.51
N PHE A 604 -31.84 6.24 -3.28
CA PHE A 604 -33.31 6.20 -3.36
C PHE A 604 -33.93 7.18 -2.38
N HIS A 605 -33.38 7.26 -1.16
CA HIS A 605 -33.86 8.17 -0.13
C HIS A 605 -33.81 9.64 -0.59
N THR A 606 -32.66 10.11 -1.10
CA THR A 606 -32.50 11.49 -1.58
C THR A 606 -33.47 11.78 -2.73
N ALA A 607 -33.48 10.92 -3.76
CA ALA A 607 -34.35 11.11 -4.91
C ALA A 607 -35.84 11.10 -4.53
N LEU A 608 -36.24 10.29 -3.53
CA LEU A 608 -37.60 10.28 -3.01
C LEU A 608 -37.94 11.56 -2.24
N MET A 609 -37.02 12.07 -1.43
CA MET A 609 -37.21 13.31 -0.65
C MET A 609 -37.25 14.56 -1.53
N ASP A 610 -36.49 14.57 -2.62
CA ASP A 610 -36.49 15.65 -3.60
C ASP A 610 -37.66 15.56 -4.59
N ALA A 611 -38.32 14.39 -4.67
CA ALA A 611 -39.49 14.22 -5.52
C ALA A 611 -40.69 15.02 -4.97
N PRO A 612 -41.55 15.59 -5.84
CA PRO A 612 -42.79 16.25 -5.45
C PRO A 612 -43.71 15.39 -4.56
N LEU A 613 -43.54 14.07 -4.62
CA LEU A 613 -44.25 13.07 -3.83
C LEU A 613 -43.93 13.14 -2.32
N ALA A 614 -42.74 13.60 -1.90
CA ALA A 614 -42.36 13.67 -0.49
C ALA A 614 -43.28 14.60 0.32
N GLY A 615 -43.67 15.74 -0.28
CA GLY A 615 -44.64 16.66 0.32
C GLY A 615 -46.05 16.05 0.46
N ALA A 616 -46.47 15.22 -0.48
CA ALA A 616 -47.77 14.53 -0.45
C ALA A 616 -47.81 13.35 0.55
N VAL A 617 -46.69 12.64 0.73
CA VAL A 617 -46.58 11.47 1.61
C VAL A 617 -46.29 11.87 3.07
N LEU A 618 -45.52 12.95 3.29
CA LEU A 618 -45.10 13.39 4.63
C LEU A 618 -45.89 14.60 5.17
N GLY A 619 -46.53 15.40 4.29
CA GLY A 619 -47.05 16.73 4.62
C GLY A 619 -48.51 16.83 5.02
N GLY A 620 -49.29 15.74 5.02
CA GLY A 620 -50.69 15.71 5.53
C GLY A 620 -51.68 16.71 4.91
N GLY A 621 -51.30 17.42 3.85
CA GLY A 621 -52.14 18.37 3.10
C GLY A 621 -52.88 17.69 1.96
N GLU A 622 -54.02 18.28 1.56
CA GLU A 622 -54.88 17.80 0.47
C GLU A 622 -54.07 17.38 -0.76
N SER A 623 -54.24 16.13 -1.19
CA SER A 623 -53.48 15.54 -2.29
C SER A 623 -53.81 16.25 -3.61
N GLU A 624 -52.90 17.11 -4.09
CA GLU A 624 -52.87 17.40 -5.52
C GLU A 624 -52.63 16.08 -6.28
N SER A 625 -53.38 15.87 -7.36
CA SER A 625 -53.27 14.67 -8.19
C SER A 625 -51.84 14.56 -8.74
N PHE A 626 -51.05 13.66 -8.17
CA PHE A 626 -49.69 13.39 -8.58
C PHE A 626 -49.68 12.69 -9.96
N ASP A 627 -48.94 13.23 -10.93
CA ASP A 627 -48.72 12.61 -12.24
C ASP A 627 -47.45 11.72 -12.21
N PRO A 628 -47.58 10.38 -12.28
CA PRO A 628 -46.44 9.47 -12.31
C PRO A 628 -45.45 9.72 -13.46
N ALA A 629 -45.86 10.40 -14.53
CA ALA A 629 -44.98 10.75 -15.65
C ALA A 629 -43.92 11.80 -15.27
N THR A 630 -44.08 12.49 -14.15
CA THR A 630 -43.13 13.50 -13.65
C THR A 630 -42.00 12.92 -12.80
N LEU A 631 -42.07 11.64 -12.41
CA LEU A 631 -40.99 10.99 -11.68
C LEU A 631 -39.82 10.65 -12.59
N HIS A 632 -38.63 10.76 -12.01
CA HIS A 632 -37.44 10.19 -12.62
C HIS A 632 -37.66 8.69 -12.92
N PRO A 633 -37.40 8.19 -14.14
CA PRO A 633 -37.75 6.82 -14.53
C PRO A 633 -37.18 5.74 -13.60
N SER A 634 -35.91 5.87 -13.17
CA SER A 634 -35.31 4.93 -12.22
C SER A 634 -36.06 4.91 -10.88
N LEU A 635 -36.51 6.07 -10.40
CA LEU A 635 -37.23 6.17 -9.12
C LEU A 635 -38.60 5.48 -9.24
N ALA A 636 -39.32 5.70 -10.34
CA ALA A 636 -40.60 5.04 -10.60
C ALA A 636 -40.49 3.50 -10.61
N TYR A 637 -39.49 2.96 -11.31
CA TYR A 637 -39.26 1.51 -11.34
C TYR A 637 -38.87 0.96 -9.96
N TYR A 638 -38.02 1.66 -9.20
CA TYR A 638 -37.68 1.22 -7.83
C TYR A 638 -38.86 1.28 -6.88
N ILE A 639 -39.72 2.30 -6.95
CA ILE A 639 -40.97 2.34 -6.17
C ILE A 639 -41.85 1.13 -6.51
N ALA A 640 -42.03 0.82 -7.80
CA ALA A 640 -42.83 -0.32 -8.23
C ALA A 640 -42.23 -1.67 -7.75
N MET A 641 -40.91 -1.85 -7.88
CA MET A 641 -40.22 -3.05 -7.41
C MET A 641 -40.34 -3.22 -5.89
N MET A 642 -40.02 -2.18 -5.10
CA MET A 642 -40.03 -2.26 -3.63
C MET A 642 -41.46 -2.44 -3.10
N THR A 643 -42.45 -1.77 -3.69
CA THR A 643 -43.86 -1.91 -3.32
C THR A 643 -44.35 -3.34 -3.57
N ALA A 644 -44.13 -3.88 -4.78
CA ALA A 644 -44.55 -5.24 -5.12
C ALA A 644 -43.84 -6.29 -4.25
N ALA A 645 -42.54 -6.13 -4.00
CA ALA A 645 -41.78 -7.01 -3.11
C ALA A 645 -42.30 -6.97 -1.66
N SER A 646 -42.62 -5.78 -1.13
CA SER A 646 -43.17 -5.64 0.23
C SER A 646 -44.54 -6.31 0.41
N GLN A 647 -45.33 -6.42 -0.67
CA GLN A 647 -46.66 -7.04 -0.68
C GLN A 647 -46.61 -8.53 -1.03
N GLY A 648 -45.43 -9.07 -1.38
CA GLY A 648 -45.30 -10.44 -1.90
C GLY A 648 -45.86 -10.64 -3.31
N ASP A 649 -46.09 -9.58 -4.09
CA ASP A 649 -46.55 -9.65 -5.49
C ASP A 649 -45.38 -9.96 -6.43
N ALA A 650 -45.13 -11.26 -6.63
CA ALA A 650 -44.05 -11.72 -7.50
C ALA A 650 -44.25 -11.31 -8.98
N GLU A 651 -45.49 -11.27 -9.49
CA GLU A 651 -45.74 -10.88 -10.88
C GLU A 651 -45.49 -9.38 -11.10
N GLY A 652 -45.96 -8.54 -10.18
CA GLY A 652 -45.69 -7.10 -10.18
C GLY A 652 -44.21 -6.80 -10.11
N PHE A 653 -43.49 -7.48 -9.22
CA PHE A 653 -42.03 -7.36 -9.11
C PHE A 653 -41.32 -7.76 -10.41
N ASN A 654 -41.68 -8.91 -10.98
CA ASN A 654 -41.06 -9.44 -12.21
C ASN A 654 -41.29 -8.51 -13.41
N ARG A 655 -42.48 -7.91 -13.53
CA ARG A 655 -42.75 -6.90 -14.55
C ARG A 655 -41.92 -5.63 -14.34
N ALA A 656 -41.83 -5.14 -13.11
CA ALA A 656 -41.08 -3.92 -12.80
C ALA A 656 -39.57 -4.09 -13.03
N VAL A 657 -38.98 -5.19 -12.54
CA VAL A 657 -37.54 -5.46 -12.69
C VAL A 657 -37.16 -5.69 -14.15
N SER A 658 -37.99 -6.42 -14.92
CA SER A 658 -37.74 -6.65 -16.35
C SER A 658 -37.89 -5.36 -17.17
N GLY A 659 -38.87 -4.52 -16.85
CA GLY A 659 -39.04 -3.20 -17.48
C GLY A 659 -37.85 -2.28 -17.22
N TYR A 660 -37.33 -2.29 -15.99
CA TYR A 660 -36.15 -1.49 -15.65
C TYR A 660 -34.86 -2.01 -16.30
N ASP A 661 -34.64 -3.33 -16.31
CA ASP A 661 -33.53 -3.95 -17.04
C ASP A 661 -33.56 -3.59 -18.54
N ALA A 662 -34.73 -3.66 -19.17
CA ALA A 662 -34.89 -3.27 -20.57
C ALA A 662 -34.57 -1.78 -20.81
N LEU A 663 -35.00 -0.89 -19.90
CA LEU A 663 -34.67 0.53 -19.95
C LEU A 663 -33.17 0.77 -19.85
N LEU A 664 -32.51 0.16 -18.86
CA LEU A 664 -31.07 0.31 -18.64
C LEU A 664 -30.23 -0.29 -19.77
N ARG A 665 -30.66 -1.41 -20.36
CA ARG A 665 -29.98 -1.99 -21.53
C ARG A 665 -30.07 -1.09 -22.77
N ARG A 666 -31.17 -0.35 -22.91
CA ARG A 666 -31.35 0.63 -24.00
C ARG A 666 -30.47 1.86 -23.79
N ASP A 667 -30.52 2.45 -22.59
CA ASP A 667 -29.95 3.79 -22.35
C ASP A 667 -28.52 3.74 -21.77
N LEU A 668 -28.15 2.66 -21.08
CA LEU A 668 -26.83 2.44 -20.47
C LEU A 668 -26.22 1.06 -20.84
N PRO A 669 -26.14 0.67 -22.13
CA PRO A 669 -25.70 -0.66 -22.56
C PRO A 669 -24.29 -1.03 -22.09
N GLY A 670 -23.39 -0.04 -21.99
CA GLY A 670 -22.02 -0.24 -21.52
C GLY A 670 -21.96 -0.62 -20.03
N VAL A 671 -22.82 -0.02 -19.20
CA VAL A 671 -22.92 -0.30 -17.76
C VAL A 671 -23.49 -1.70 -17.55
N MET A 672 -24.58 -2.04 -18.25
CA MET A 672 -25.21 -3.35 -18.17
C MET A 672 -24.26 -4.49 -18.55
N ARG A 673 -23.52 -4.35 -19.66
CA ARG A 673 -22.55 -5.38 -20.08
C ARG A 673 -21.45 -5.62 -19.02
N ARG A 674 -21.03 -4.58 -18.30
CA ARG A 674 -20.05 -4.72 -17.21
C ARG A 674 -20.66 -5.37 -15.98
N ALA A 675 -21.89 -4.99 -15.61
CA ALA A 675 -22.63 -5.60 -14.52
C ALA A 675 -22.84 -7.11 -14.75
N ASP A 676 -23.32 -7.49 -15.95
CA ASP A 676 -23.51 -8.89 -16.35
C ASP A 676 -22.19 -9.70 -16.26
N LEU A 677 -21.08 -9.10 -16.73
CA LEU A 677 -19.76 -9.72 -16.66
C LEU A 677 -19.28 -9.93 -15.21
N GLU A 678 -19.56 -8.97 -14.32
CA GLU A 678 -19.20 -9.07 -12.90
C GLU A 678 -20.03 -10.14 -12.18
N VAL A 679 -21.33 -10.24 -12.47
CA VAL A 679 -22.19 -11.33 -11.96
C VAL A 679 -21.64 -12.69 -12.38
N LEU A 680 -21.29 -12.85 -13.66
CA LEU A 680 -20.66 -14.08 -14.17
C LEU A 680 -19.34 -14.37 -13.46
N PHE A 681 -18.50 -13.36 -13.26
CA PHE A 681 -17.22 -13.48 -12.57
C PHE A 681 -17.39 -13.94 -11.11
N ASN A 682 -18.34 -13.35 -10.37
CA ASN A 682 -18.67 -13.72 -9.00
C ASN A 682 -19.16 -15.17 -8.93
N ARG A 683 -20.08 -15.55 -9.83
CA ARG A 683 -20.64 -16.90 -9.90
C ARG A 683 -19.58 -17.95 -10.24
N ALA A 684 -18.69 -17.66 -11.17
CA ALA A 684 -17.66 -18.59 -11.60
C ALA A 684 -16.69 -18.96 -10.46
N SER A 685 -16.46 -18.06 -9.49
CA SER A 685 -15.60 -18.28 -8.32
C SER A 685 -14.18 -18.77 -8.69
N LEU A 686 -13.64 -18.31 -9.82
CA LEU A 686 -12.46 -18.87 -10.49
C LEU A 686 -11.23 -19.01 -9.60
N PHE A 687 -11.01 -18.09 -8.65
CA PHE A 687 -9.89 -18.15 -7.71
C PHE A 687 -10.00 -19.31 -6.72
N VAL A 688 -11.21 -19.59 -6.21
CA VAL A 688 -11.45 -20.72 -5.29
C VAL A 688 -11.24 -22.04 -6.02
N GLY A 689 -11.79 -22.17 -7.23
CA GLY A 689 -11.58 -23.35 -8.08
C GLY A 689 -10.11 -23.54 -8.44
N THR A 690 -9.40 -22.46 -8.78
CA THR A 690 -7.96 -22.50 -9.06
C THR A 690 -7.14 -22.94 -7.83
N ALA A 691 -7.48 -22.45 -6.64
CA ALA A 691 -6.84 -22.87 -5.40
C ALA A 691 -6.98 -24.38 -5.16
N ALA A 692 -8.17 -24.95 -5.41
CA ALA A 692 -8.40 -26.39 -5.34
C ALA A 692 -7.56 -27.18 -6.37
N VAL A 693 -7.42 -26.67 -7.60
CA VAL A 693 -6.53 -27.25 -8.61
C VAL A 693 -5.07 -27.26 -8.14
N TYR A 694 -4.58 -26.19 -7.52
CA TYR A 694 -3.22 -26.13 -6.98
C TYR A 694 -3.01 -27.11 -5.81
N VAL A 695 -3.98 -27.28 -4.92
CA VAL A 695 -3.92 -28.29 -3.85
C VAL A 695 -3.82 -29.70 -4.46
N LEU A 696 -4.67 -30.02 -5.44
CA LEU A 696 -4.61 -31.31 -6.11
C LEU A 696 -3.26 -31.53 -6.80
N ALA A 697 -2.75 -30.52 -7.51
CA ALA A 697 -1.44 -30.58 -8.15
C ALA A 697 -0.30 -30.76 -7.13
N PHE A 698 -0.38 -30.13 -5.95
CA PHE A 698 0.56 -30.31 -4.85
C PHE A 698 0.54 -31.76 -4.33
N VAL A 699 -0.64 -32.31 -4.07
CA VAL A 699 -0.81 -33.70 -3.61
C VAL A 699 -0.24 -34.68 -4.65
N LEU A 700 -0.54 -34.48 -5.93
CA LEU A 700 0.02 -35.31 -7.01
C LEU A 700 1.54 -35.14 -7.15
N ALA A 701 2.08 -33.93 -6.94
CA ALA A 701 3.52 -33.72 -6.95
C ALA A 701 4.20 -34.47 -5.79
N CYS A 702 3.64 -34.44 -4.58
CA CYS A 702 4.10 -35.26 -3.45
C CYS A 702 4.07 -36.76 -3.79
N ALA A 703 2.96 -37.26 -4.34
CA ALA A 703 2.83 -38.65 -4.75
C ALA A 703 3.86 -39.03 -5.83
N ALA A 704 4.11 -38.14 -6.81
CA ALA A 704 5.10 -38.36 -7.85
C ALA A 704 6.54 -38.49 -7.33
N LEU A 705 6.87 -37.86 -6.19
CA LEU A 705 8.17 -38.01 -5.54
C LEU A 705 8.33 -39.37 -4.85
N MET A 706 7.22 -40.00 -4.43
CA MET A 706 7.21 -41.31 -3.77
C MET A 706 7.19 -42.48 -4.77
N LEU A 707 6.53 -42.30 -5.91
CA LEU A 707 6.38 -43.32 -6.95
C LEU A 707 7.63 -43.43 -7.84
N ARG A 708 7.98 -44.65 -8.26
CA ARG A 708 9.14 -44.93 -9.13
C ARG A 708 8.71 -45.26 -10.57
N GLY A 709 9.66 -45.15 -11.51
CA GLY A 709 9.49 -45.56 -12.90
C GLY A 709 8.38 -44.80 -13.64
N ARG A 710 7.65 -45.50 -14.52
CA ARG A 710 6.62 -44.90 -15.39
C ARG A 710 5.44 -44.33 -14.60
N ALA A 711 5.09 -44.91 -13.46
CA ALA A 711 3.99 -44.43 -12.62
C ALA A 711 4.28 -43.02 -12.06
N GLY A 712 5.47 -42.81 -11.47
CA GLY A 712 5.88 -41.49 -10.99
C GLY A 712 5.96 -40.44 -12.10
N GLY A 713 6.43 -40.84 -13.30
CA GLY A 713 6.43 -39.98 -14.48
C GLY A 713 5.03 -39.53 -14.92
N ARG A 714 4.04 -40.43 -14.93
CA ARG A 714 2.64 -40.13 -15.26
C ARG A 714 1.99 -39.21 -14.23
N VAL A 715 2.16 -39.50 -12.94
CA VAL A 715 1.60 -38.65 -11.87
C VAL A 715 2.22 -37.25 -11.90
N ARG A 716 3.53 -37.13 -12.14
CA ARG A 716 4.19 -35.85 -12.36
C ARG A 716 3.61 -35.10 -13.56
N LEU A 717 3.36 -35.81 -14.67
CA LEU A 717 2.74 -35.20 -15.85
C LEU A 717 1.34 -34.65 -15.54
N ALA A 718 0.50 -35.41 -14.82
CA ALA A 718 -0.80 -34.92 -14.38
C ALA A 718 -0.68 -33.69 -13.46
N ALA A 719 0.26 -33.70 -12.50
CA ALA A 719 0.50 -32.54 -11.65
C ALA A 719 0.89 -31.31 -12.48
N VAL A 720 1.80 -31.46 -13.45
CA VAL A 720 2.20 -30.38 -14.37
C VAL A 720 1.03 -29.90 -15.24
N SER A 721 0.21 -30.81 -15.77
CA SER A 721 -0.97 -30.48 -16.56
C SER A 721 -1.99 -29.68 -15.75
N LEU A 722 -2.29 -30.10 -14.52
CA LEU A 722 -3.15 -29.35 -13.60
C LEU A 722 -2.59 -27.96 -13.30
N MET A 723 -1.27 -27.83 -13.12
CA MET A 723 -0.65 -26.51 -12.92
C MET A 723 -0.80 -25.59 -14.15
N TRP A 724 -0.70 -26.12 -15.37
CA TRP A 724 -0.95 -25.34 -16.59
C TRP A 724 -2.41 -24.92 -16.70
N THR A 725 -3.36 -25.81 -16.41
CA THR A 725 -4.79 -25.50 -16.37
C THR A 725 -5.11 -24.45 -15.31
N GLY A 726 -4.60 -24.64 -14.09
CA GLY A 726 -4.74 -23.68 -13.00
C GLY A 726 -4.15 -22.32 -13.38
N LEU A 727 -2.96 -22.27 -13.99
CA LEU A 727 -2.37 -21.02 -14.48
C LEU A 727 -3.24 -20.33 -15.55
N ALA A 728 -3.82 -21.09 -16.48
CA ALA A 728 -4.70 -20.53 -17.52
C ALA A 728 -5.97 -19.91 -16.92
N VAL A 729 -6.62 -20.61 -15.99
CA VAL A 729 -7.82 -20.09 -15.31
C VAL A 729 -7.49 -18.91 -14.39
N HIS A 730 -6.37 -18.98 -13.67
CA HIS A 730 -5.86 -17.86 -12.87
C HIS A 730 -5.61 -16.62 -13.74
N THR A 731 -5.01 -16.80 -14.92
CA THR A 731 -4.77 -15.71 -15.89
C THR A 731 -6.09 -15.13 -16.38
N LEU A 732 -7.07 -15.97 -16.74
CA LEU A 732 -8.40 -15.51 -17.14
C LEU A 732 -9.06 -14.69 -16.03
N ALA A 733 -9.00 -15.14 -14.77
CA ALA A 733 -9.57 -14.44 -13.63
C ALA A 733 -8.91 -13.06 -13.40
N ILE A 734 -7.59 -12.96 -13.55
CA ILE A 734 -6.86 -11.69 -13.49
C ILE A 734 -7.28 -10.76 -14.64
N VAL A 735 -7.36 -11.26 -15.87
CA VAL A 735 -7.75 -10.47 -17.04
C VAL A 735 -9.18 -9.95 -16.92
N LEU A 736 -10.14 -10.80 -16.51
CA LEU A 736 -11.52 -10.38 -16.26
C LEU A 736 -11.58 -9.27 -15.21
N ARG A 737 -10.80 -9.39 -14.14
CA ARG A 737 -10.69 -8.34 -13.13
C ARG A 737 -10.07 -7.05 -13.68
N MET A 738 -9.04 -7.12 -14.52
CA MET A 738 -8.47 -5.95 -15.18
C MET A 738 -9.50 -5.24 -16.07
N VAL A 739 -10.35 -6.00 -16.78
CA VAL A 739 -11.44 -5.46 -17.59
C VAL A 739 -12.51 -4.80 -16.73
N LEU A 740 -12.90 -5.42 -15.61
CA LEU A 740 -13.91 -4.88 -14.69
C LEU A 740 -13.42 -3.62 -13.96
N GLN A 741 -12.15 -3.58 -13.57
CA GLN A 741 -11.57 -2.45 -12.84
C GLN A 741 -11.03 -1.34 -13.76
N GLU A 742 -10.84 -1.64 -15.05
CA GLU A 742 -10.13 -0.79 -16.01
C GLU A 742 -8.72 -0.40 -15.54
N ARG A 743 -8.07 -1.32 -14.82
CA ARG A 743 -6.80 -1.09 -14.15
C ARG A 743 -5.82 -2.25 -14.37
N PRO A 744 -4.51 -2.02 -14.17
CA PRO A 744 -3.50 -3.08 -14.14
C PRO A 744 -3.81 -4.17 -13.10
N PRO A 745 -3.16 -5.34 -13.17
CA PRO A 745 -3.53 -6.51 -12.37
C PRO A 745 -3.31 -6.37 -10.85
N VAL A 746 -2.59 -5.34 -10.39
CA VAL A 746 -2.27 -5.12 -8.98
C VAL A 746 -2.66 -3.71 -8.58
N THR A 747 -3.69 -3.59 -7.76
CA THR A 747 -4.27 -2.31 -7.30
C THR A 747 -4.34 -2.19 -5.78
N ASN A 748 -4.33 -3.32 -5.06
CA ASN A 748 -4.43 -3.39 -3.59
C ASN A 748 -3.78 -4.69 -3.05
N LEU A 749 -3.80 -4.89 -1.73
CA LEU A 749 -3.20 -6.07 -1.10
C LEU A 749 -3.83 -7.38 -1.60
N TYR A 750 -5.15 -7.44 -1.74
CA TYR A 750 -5.85 -8.60 -2.30
C TYR A 750 -5.31 -9.00 -3.68
N SER A 751 -5.32 -8.07 -4.62
CA SER A 751 -4.89 -8.32 -6.01
C SER A 751 -3.38 -8.60 -6.11
N SER A 752 -2.57 -8.00 -5.21
CA SER A 752 -1.15 -8.35 -5.11
C SER A 752 -0.95 -9.82 -4.69
N ALA A 753 -1.77 -10.34 -3.77
CA ALA A 753 -1.65 -11.74 -3.31
C ALA A 753 -2.04 -12.74 -4.40
N VAL A 754 -3.10 -12.44 -5.14
CA VAL A 754 -3.48 -13.16 -6.36
C VAL A 754 -2.31 -13.18 -7.35
N PHE A 755 -1.73 -12.01 -7.65
CA PHE A 755 -0.66 -11.88 -8.63
C PHE A 755 0.65 -12.58 -8.21
N VAL A 756 1.02 -12.54 -6.92
CA VAL A 756 2.22 -13.24 -6.41
C VAL A 756 2.11 -14.75 -6.63
N GLY A 757 0.92 -15.32 -6.38
CA GLY A 757 0.64 -16.73 -6.65
C GLY A 757 0.79 -17.07 -8.12
N TRP A 758 0.13 -16.29 -8.99
CA TRP A 758 0.20 -16.45 -10.44
C TRP A 758 1.65 -16.41 -10.96
N ALA A 759 2.43 -15.41 -10.57
CA ALA A 759 3.80 -15.24 -11.02
C ALA A 759 4.74 -16.35 -10.50
N SER A 760 4.55 -16.78 -9.25
CA SER A 760 5.31 -17.89 -8.66
C SER A 760 5.02 -19.21 -9.38
N VAL A 761 3.76 -19.44 -9.77
CA VAL A 761 3.35 -20.61 -10.56
C VAL A 761 3.95 -20.59 -11.96
N LEU A 762 3.89 -19.44 -12.66
CA LEU A 762 4.50 -19.28 -13.96
C LEU A 762 6.01 -19.55 -13.91
N LEU A 763 6.73 -18.92 -12.98
CA LEU A 763 8.17 -19.11 -12.82
C LEU A 763 8.51 -20.55 -12.43
N GLY A 764 7.71 -21.18 -11.56
CA GLY A 764 7.85 -22.57 -11.19
C GLY A 764 7.67 -23.54 -12.36
N LEU A 765 6.70 -23.30 -13.24
CA LEU A 765 6.50 -24.08 -14.47
C LEU A 765 7.65 -23.91 -15.46
N VAL A 766 8.19 -22.69 -15.59
CA VAL A 766 9.42 -22.46 -16.37
C VAL A 766 10.58 -23.26 -15.79
N LEU A 767 10.78 -23.22 -14.47
CA LEU A 767 11.82 -24.00 -13.80
C LEU A 767 11.59 -25.51 -13.92
N GLU A 768 10.36 -25.99 -13.89
CA GLU A 768 10.02 -27.40 -14.11
C GLU A 768 10.37 -27.85 -15.53
N ARG A 769 10.07 -27.03 -16.53
CA ARG A 769 10.47 -27.28 -17.92
C ARG A 769 11.99 -27.32 -18.06
N LEU A 770 12.70 -26.49 -17.29
CA LEU A 770 14.16 -26.46 -17.29
C LEU A 770 14.78 -27.62 -16.49
N HIS A 771 14.20 -27.99 -15.36
CA HIS A 771 14.70 -28.96 -14.42
C HIS A 771 13.56 -29.92 -14.06
N ALA A 772 13.34 -30.89 -14.95
CA ALA A 772 12.25 -31.85 -14.96
C ALA A 772 12.26 -32.84 -13.77
N LEU A 773 12.13 -32.33 -12.55
CA LEU A 773 12.28 -33.06 -11.29
C LEU A 773 10.97 -33.19 -10.49
N GLY A 774 9.92 -32.44 -10.85
CA GLY A 774 8.66 -32.34 -10.09
C GLY A 774 8.74 -31.44 -8.85
N ILE A 775 9.94 -31.06 -8.43
CA ILE A 775 10.16 -30.23 -7.22
C ILE A 775 9.75 -28.77 -7.46
N ALA A 776 9.91 -28.26 -8.69
CA ALA A 776 9.51 -26.90 -9.01
C ALA A 776 8.00 -26.73 -8.93
N VAL A 777 7.26 -27.73 -9.44
CA VAL A 777 5.80 -27.83 -9.34
C VAL A 777 5.34 -27.87 -7.89
N LEU A 778 6.00 -28.65 -7.04
CA LEU A 778 5.66 -28.75 -5.62
C LEU A 778 5.73 -27.38 -4.92
N GLY A 779 6.85 -26.66 -5.06
CA GLY A 779 7.03 -25.35 -4.46
C GLY A 779 6.07 -24.30 -5.03
N ALA A 780 5.84 -24.33 -6.35
CA ALA A 780 4.93 -23.43 -7.05
C ALA A 780 3.47 -23.65 -6.66
N ALA A 781 3.02 -24.90 -6.55
CA ALA A 781 1.66 -25.25 -6.13
C ALA A 781 1.39 -24.81 -4.69
N ALA A 782 2.38 -24.99 -3.79
CA ALA A 782 2.29 -24.55 -2.40
C ALA A 782 2.12 -23.02 -2.29
N ILE A 783 2.94 -22.24 -3.01
CA ILE A 783 2.82 -20.78 -3.03
C ILE A 783 1.51 -20.34 -3.70
N GLY A 784 1.18 -20.91 -4.85
CA GLY A 784 -0.04 -20.56 -5.59
C GLY A 784 -1.30 -20.77 -4.76
N PHE A 785 -1.37 -21.86 -3.98
CA PHE A 785 -2.45 -22.07 -3.02
C PHE A 785 -2.38 -21.09 -1.84
N ALA A 786 -1.22 -20.97 -1.18
CA ALA A 786 -1.07 -20.15 0.01
C ALA A 786 -1.42 -18.68 -0.23
N THR A 787 -1.05 -18.10 -1.37
CA THR A 787 -1.37 -16.69 -1.65
C THR A 787 -2.82 -16.48 -2.06
N LEU A 788 -3.47 -17.47 -2.71
CA LEU A 788 -4.92 -17.42 -2.94
C LEU A 788 -5.71 -17.58 -1.64
N LEU A 789 -5.20 -18.36 -0.68
CA LEU A 789 -5.75 -18.44 0.67
C LEU A 789 -5.61 -17.09 1.41
N VAL A 790 -4.46 -16.42 1.29
CA VAL A 790 -4.27 -15.08 1.83
C VAL A 790 -5.23 -14.08 1.17
N ALA A 791 -5.36 -14.12 -0.16
CA ALA A 791 -6.32 -13.28 -0.89
C ALA A 791 -7.76 -13.53 -0.41
N HIS A 792 -8.16 -14.78 -0.17
CA HIS A 792 -9.48 -15.10 0.35
C HIS A 792 -9.76 -14.43 1.70
N HIS A 793 -8.79 -14.43 2.62
CA HIS A 793 -8.92 -13.73 3.91
C HIS A 793 -8.90 -12.20 3.74
N LEU A 794 -8.05 -11.65 2.88
CA LEU A 794 -8.08 -10.20 2.60
C LEU A 794 -9.40 -9.76 1.93
N GLY A 795 -10.12 -10.67 1.29
CA GLY A 795 -11.43 -10.42 0.70
C GLY A 795 -12.61 -10.62 1.64
N SER A 796 -12.39 -11.09 2.89
CA SER A 796 -13.48 -11.21 3.87
C SER A 796 -13.96 -9.85 4.39
N ASP A 797 -13.13 -8.82 4.23
CA ASP A 797 -13.37 -7.48 4.77
C ASP A 797 -14.20 -6.59 3.80
N GLY A 798 -14.58 -7.12 2.63
CA GLY A 798 -15.58 -6.49 1.78
C GLY A 798 -15.29 -6.52 0.28
N ASP A 799 -15.62 -5.44 -0.43
CA ASP A 799 -15.40 -5.35 -1.88
C ASP A 799 -13.90 -5.38 -2.18
N THR A 800 -13.45 -6.39 -2.93
CA THR A 800 -12.05 -6.53 -3.30
C THR A 800 -11.64 -5.52 -4.38
N MET A 801 -12.57 -4.87 -5.06
CA MET A 801 -12.33 -3.96 -6.19
C MET A 801 -12.49 -2.47 -5.84
N GLN A 802 -11.96 -2.08 -4.69
CA GLN A 802 -12.02 -0.70 -4.17
C GLN A 802 -11.38 0.34 -5.08
N MET A 803 -11.83 1.59 -4.97
CA MET A 803 -11.23 2.73 -5.65
C MET A 803 -9.86 3.07 -5.06
N MET A 804 -8.95 3.49 -5.93
CA MET A 804 -7.61 3.92 -5.53
C MET A 804 -7.63 5.39 -5.14
N GLN A 805 -6.74 5.80 -4.24
CA GLN A 805 -6.55 7.23 -3.98
C GLN A 805 -6.14 7.99 -5.26
N ALA A 806 -6.48 9.27 -5.35
CA ALA A 806 -6.24 10.12 -6.53
C ALA A 806 -4.79 10.06 -7.05
N VAL A 807 -3.80 10.12 -6.16
CA VAL A 807 -2.37 10.07 -6.55
C VAL A 807 -1.97 8.72 -7.19
N LEU A 808 -2.69 7.66 -6.85
CA LEU A 808 -2.48 6.32 -7.35
C LEU A 808 -3.28 6.02 -8.63
N ASP A 809 -4.08 6.98 -9.12
CA ASP A 809 -4.89 6.77 -10.31
C ASP A 809 -4.00 6.73 -11.58
N SER A 810 -3.74 5.50 -12.02
CA SER A 810 -3.31 5.07 -13.37
C SER A 810 -2.19 5.89 -14.05
N ASN A 811 -1.01 5.90 -13.44
CA ASN A 811 0.25 6.33 -14.09
C ASN A 811 1.04 5.11 -14.61
N PHE A 812 1.58 5.19 -15.84
CA PHE A 812 2.48 4.20 -16.46
C PHE A 812 3.60 3.75 -15.51
N TRP A 813 4.19 4.70 -14.77
CA TRP A 813 5.28 4.40 -13.86
C TRP A 813 4.83 3.57 -12.66
N LEU A 814 3.70 3.93 -12.03
CA LEU A 814 3.14 3.20 -10.91
C LEU A 814 2.76 1.77 -11.32
N ALA A 815 2.07 1.63 -12.44
CA ALA A 815 1.66 0.32 -12.96
C ALA A 815 2.87 -0.58 -13.23
N THR A 816 3.89 -0.05 -13.91
CA THR A 816 5.10 -0.80 -14.23
C THR A 816 5.90 -1.11 -12.97
N HIS A 817 6.01 -0.17 -12.03
CA HIS A 817 6.66 -0.34 -10.73
C HIS A 817 6.04 -1.50 -9.93
N VAL A 818 4.73 -1.43 -9.65
CA VAL A 818 4.03 -2.37 -8.77
C VAL A 818 4.06 -3.78 -9.37
N VAL A 819 3.85 -3.92 -10.69
CA VAL A 819 3.95 -5.22 -11.36
C VAL A 819 5.37 -5.77 -11.25
N THR A 820 6.39 -4.96 -11.55
CA THR A 820 7.79 -5.41 -11.57
C THR A 820 8.28 -5.79 -10.17
N ILE A 821 8.00 -4.99 -9.14
CA ILE A 821 8.41 -5.31 -7.76
C ILE A 821 7.71 -6.57 -7.26
N THR A 822 6.42 -6.76 -7.58
CA THR A 822 5.65 -7.94 -7.15
C THR A 822 6.14 -9.22 -7.82
N LEU A 823 6.60 -9.15 -9.08
CA LEU A 823 7.32 -10.27 -9.71
C LEU A 823 8.63 -10.61 -8.97
N GLY A 824 9.35 -9.60 -8.47
CA GLY A 824 10.52 -9.78 -7.61
C GLY A 824 10.19 -10.47 -6.27
N TYR A 825 9.07 -10.12 -5.65
CA TYR A 825 8.57 -10.78 -4.44
C TYR A 825 8.23 -12.24 -4.71
N SER A 826 7.54 -12.51 -5.83
CA SER A 826 7.18 -13.85 -6.28
C SER A 826 8.41 -14.74 -6.48
N ALA A 827 9.45 -14.19 -7.11
CA ALA A 827 10.71 -14.89 -7.29
C ALA A 827 11.41 -15.16 -5.94
N THR A 828 11.41 -14.20 -5.01
CA THR A 828 12.00 -14.41 -3.68
C THR A 828 11.27 -15.52 -2.91
N PHE A 829 9.93 -15.49 -2.88
CA PHE A 829 9.11 -16.54 -2.28
C PHE A 829 9.36 -17.92 -2.88
N LEU A 830 9.43 -18.00 -4.22
CA LEU A 830 9.73 -19.25 -4.91
C LEU A 830 11.13 -19.76 -4.58
N ALA A 831 12.14 -18.89 -4.50
CA ALA A 831 13.50 -19.28 -4.11
C ALA A 831 13.53 -19.89 -2.71
N GLY A 832 12.84 -19.24 -1.75
CA GLY A 832 12.69 -19.78 -0.40
C GLY A 832 11.92 -21.09 -0.37
N ALA A 833 10.81 -21.24 -1.10
CA ALA A 833 10.06 -22.49 -1.16
C ALA A 833 10.86 -23.67 -1.72
N LEU A 834 11.61 -23.46 -2.80
CA LEU A 834 12.53 -24.46 -3.34
C LEU A 834 13.63 -24.81 -2.32
N ALA A 835 14.12 -23.83 -1.57
CA ALA A 835 15.09 -24.04 -0.50
C ALA A 835 14.49 -24.83 0.67
N MET A 836 13.24 -24.56 1.07
CA MET A 836 12.54 -25.34 2.08
C MET A 836 12.44 -26.82 1.66
N VAL A 837 12.07 -27.09 0.41
CA VAL A 837 12.04 -28.47 -0.11
C VAL A 837 13.43 -29.13 -0.06
N TYR A 838 14.49 -28.39 -0.42
CA TYR A 838 15.87 -28.89 -0.30
C TYR A 838 16.22 -29.27 1.15
N LEU A 839 15.90 -28.41 2.13
CA LEU A 839 16.24 -28.65 3.54
C LEU A 839 15.44 -29.81 4.13
N VAL A 840 14.13 -29.85 3.90
CA VAL A 840 13.24 -30.92 4.39
C VAL A 840 13.63 -32.26 3.78
N LEU A 841 13.80 -32.33 2.45
CA LEU A 841 14.23 -33.58 1.80
C LEU A 841 15.66 -33.97 2.20
N GLY A 842 16.53 -33.00 2.47
CA GLY A 842 17.92 -33.25 2.86
C GLY A 842 18.03 -33.93 4.24
N VAL A 843 17.21 -33.50 5.19
CA VAL A 843 17.18 -34.04 6.55
C VAL A 843 16.38 -35.34 6.63
N PHE A 844 15.16 -35.36 6.08
CA PHE A 844 14.21 -36.44 6.34
C PHE A 844 14.21 -37.55 5.28
N SER A 845 14.83 -37.35 4.11
CA SER A 845 14.71 -38.27 2.98
C SER A 845 16.05 -38.63 2.32
N ARG A 846 16.10 -39.80 1.68
CA ARG A 846 17.18 -40.21 0.77
C ARG A 846 16.95 -39.78 -0.68
N TYR A 847 15.80 -39.14 -0.96
CA TYR A 847 15.43 -38.69 -2.30
C TYR A 847 16.40 -37.64 -2.86
N LEU A 848 17.01 -36.83 -1.99
CA LEU A 848 17.96 -35.81 -2.41
C LEU A 848 19.34 -36.44 -2.66
N ASN A 849 19.69 -36.67 -3.93
CA ASN A 849 21.03 -37.09 -4.35
C ASN A 849 21.88 -35.87 -4.77
N PRO A 850 23.21 -36.01 -4.95
CA PRO A 850 24.09 -34.89 -5.32
C PRO A 850 23.70 -34.17 -6.62
N GLU A 851 23.09 -34.85 -7.59
CA GLU A 851 22.64 -34.23 -8.84
C GLU A 851 21.40 -33.37 -8.64
N ARG A 852 20.40 -33.88 -7.92
CA ARG A 852 19.17 -33.17 -7.56
C ARG A 852 19.49 -31.96 -6.66
N ALA A 853 20.40 -32.13 -5.70
CA ALA A 853 20.91 -31.05 -4.87
C ALA A 853 21.56 -29.94 -5.72
N ARG A 854 22.40 -30.30 -6.68
CA ARG A 854 23.01 -29.34 -7.62
C ARG A 854 21.98 -28.67 -8.53
N ALA A 855 20.95 -29.40 -8.96
CA ALA A 855 19.86 -28.84 -9.76
C ALA A 855 19.04 -27.82 -8.95
N LEU A 856 18.62 -28.16 -7.73
CA LEU A 856 17.95 -27.24 -6.81
C LEU A 856 18.82 -26.02 -6.51
N GLY A 857 20.12 -26.21 -6.29
CA GLY A 857 21.06 -25.11 -6.13
C GLY A 857 21.08 -24.14 -7.32
N ARG A 858 21.03 -24.67 -8.56
CA ARG A 858 20.96 -23.83 -9.76
C ARG A 858 19.61 -23.14 -9.89
N MET A 859 18.51 -23.82 -9.55
CA MET A 859 17.17 -23.24 -9.56
C MET A 859 17.10 -22.07 -8.57
N VAL A 860 17.42 -22.29 -7.29
CA VAL A 860 17.40 -21.24 -6.26
C VAL A 860 18.33 -20.09 -6.62
N TYR A 861 19.55 -20.37 -7.08
CA TYR A 861 20.48 -19.32 -7.51
C TYR A 861 19.92 -18.49 -8.68
N GLY A 862 19.37 -19.15 -9.70
CA GLY A 862 18.77 -18.47 -10.85
C GLY A 862 17.54 -17.63 -10.46
N THR A 863 16.69 -18.18 -9.60
CA THR A 863 15.52 -17.48 -9.06
C THR A 863 15.92 -16.26 -8.23
N VAL A 864 16.95 -16.35 -7.38
CA VAL A 864 17.49 -15.20 -6.62
C VAL A 864 18.06 -14.12 -7.54
N CYS A 865 18.74 -14.50 -8.64
CA CYS A 865 19.19 -13.51 -9.64
C CYS A 865 18.00 -12.78 -10.29
N PHE A 866 16.93 -13.49 -10.61
CA PHE A 866 15.71 -12.90 -11.16
C PHE A 866 14.99 -12.02 -10.13
N ALA A 867 14.91 -12.49 -8.88
CA ALA A 867 14.39 -11.73 -7.76
C ALA A 867 15.15 -10.42 -7.56
N LEU A 868 16.49 -10.45 -7.59
CA LEU A 868 17.30 -9.24 -7.49
C LEU A 868 17.04 -8.28 -8.65
N LEU A 869 16.96 -8.78 -9.89
CA LEU A 869 16.66 -7.94 -11.05
C LEU A 869 15.33 -7.22 -10.90
N LEU A 870 14.27 -7.96 -10.63
CA LEU A 870 12.92 -7.40 -10.61
C LEU A 870 12.65 -6.59 -9.34
N SER A 871 13.19 -7.00 -8.17
CA SER A 871 13.09 -6.19 -6.96
C SER A 871 13.86 -4.88 -7.09
N PHE A 872 15.07 -4.90 -7.66
CA PHE A 872 15.85 -3.67 -7.86
C PHE A 872 15.19 -2.74 -8.89
N VAL A 873 14.88 -3.26 -10.09
CA VAL A 873 14.26 -2.46 -11.16
C VAL A 873 12.89 -1.96 -10.70
N GLY A 874 12.11 -2.80 -10.02
CA GLY A 874 10.88 -2.40 -9.36
C GLY A 874 11.12 -1.22 -8.43
N THR A 875 11.98 -1.35 -7.43
CA THR A 875 12.29 -0.28 -6.44
C THR A 875 12.66 1.04 -7.12
N VAL A 876 13.49 0.97 -8.16
CA VAL A 876 13.90 2.12 -8.97
C VAL A 876 12.75 2.79 -9.71
N LEU A 877 11.89 2.00 -10.37
CA LEU A 877 10.70 2.53 -11.05
C LEU A 877 9.75 3.21 -10.05
N GLY A 878 9.72 2.73 -8.81
CA GLY A 878 9.00 3.35 -7.70
C GLY A 878 9.57 4.72 -7.35
N GLY A 879 10.89 4.84 -7.24
CA GLY A 879 11.56 6.14 -7.01
C GLY A 879 11.35 7.14 -8.15
N ILE A 880 11.30 6.67 -9.40
CA ILE A 880 10.95 7.52 -10.57
C ILE A 880 9.52 8.04 -10.45
N TRP A 881 8.57 7.17 -10.09
CA TRP A 881 7.19 7.57 -9.85
C TRP A 881 7.09 8.56 -8.70
N ALA A 882 7.76 8.29 -7.57
CA ALA A 882 7.77 9.18 -6.41
C ALA A 882 8.33 10.58 -6.73
N ASP A 883 9.38 10.69 -7.55
CA ASP A 883 9.89 11.99 -8.00
C ASP A 883 8.88 12.74 -8.88
N GLN A 884 8.10 12.02 -9.69
CA GLN A 884 7.05 12.62 -10.54
C GLN A 884 5.78 12.99 -9.79
N SER A 885 5.48 12.31 -8.68
CA SER A 885 4.27 12.56 -7.89
C SER A 885 4.53 13.54 -6.73
N TRP A 886 5.68 13.44 -6.07
CA TRP A 886 5.99 14.17 -4.82
C TRP A 886 7.33 14.92 -4.85
N GLY A 887 8.07 14.88 -5.96
CA GLY A 887 9.31 15.65 -6.12
C GLY A 887 10.55 15.11 -5.41
N ARG A 888 10.45 13.93 -4.80
CA ARG A 888 11.59 13.22 -4.21
C ARG A 888 11.73 11.81 -4.75
N PHE A 889 12.95 11.44 -5.12
CA PHE A 889 13.26 10.10 -5.59
C PHE A 889 13.21 9.05 -4.48
N TRP A 890 13.56 9.44 -3.26
CA TRP A 890 13.57 8.57 -2.06
C TRP A 890 13.29 9.42 -0.82
N GLY A 891 12.55 8.89 0.15
CA GLY A 891 12.31 9.57 1.42
C GLY A 891 12.21 8.64 2.63
N TRP A 892 12.72 7.41 2.53
CA TRP A 892 12.82 6.46 3.64
C TRP A 892 11.45 6.06 4.22
N ASP A 893 10.39 6.13 3.44
CA ASP A 893 9.07 5.63 3.83
C ASP A 893 9.13 4.13 4.15
N PRO A 894 8.32 3.59 5.10
CA PRO A 894 8.36 2.17 5.43
C PRO A 894 8.26 1.23 4.23
N LYS A 895 7.48 1.56 3.19
CA LYS A 895 7.38 0.72 1.99
C LYS A 895 8.63 0.80 1.12
N GLU A 896 9.20 1.99 0.98
CA GLU A 896 10.49 2.21 0.31
C GLU A 896 11.58 1.38 1.02
N ASN A 897 11.64 1.46 2.36
CA ASN A 897 12.57 0.70 3.18
C ASN A 897 12.36 -0.82 3.03
N GLY A 898 11.12 -1.29 3.05
CA GLY A 898 10.78 -2.69 2.79
C GLY A 898 11.32 -3.18 1.45
N ALA A 899 11.07 -2.43 0.37
CA ALA A 899 11.59 -2.76 -0.96
C ALA A 899 13.13 -2.82 -0.98
N ALA A 900 13.80 -1.88 -0.31
CA ALA A 900 15.26 -1.89 -0.15
C ALA A 900 15.76 -3.14 0.60
N LEU A 901 15.09 -3.58 1.67
CA LEU A 901 15.46 -4.81 2.39
C LEU A 901 15.38 -6.04 1.49
N VAL A 902 14.37 -6.14 0.62
CA VAL A 902 14.24 -7.26 -0.35
C VAL A 902 15.39 -7.26 -1.37
N VAL A 903 15.80 -6.08 -1.84
CA VAL A 903 16.99 -5.94 -2.71
C VAL A 903 18.25 -6.38 -1.96
N LEU A 904 18.43 -5.92 -0.72
CA LEU A 904 19.61 -6.22 0.10
C LEU A 904 19.73 -7.71 0.41
N ILE A 905 18.67 -8.41 0.82
CA ILE A 905 18.76 -9.83 1.13
C ILE A 905 19.12 -10.66 -0.11
N ASN A 906 18.54 -10.33 -1.27
CA ASN A 906 18.87 -10.99 -2.54
C ASN A 906 20.33 -10.71 -2.95
N ALA A 907 20.80 -9.47 -2.76
CA ALA A 907 22.21 -9.12 -2.99
C ALA A 907 23.15 -9.87 -2.02
N ILE A 908 22.81 -9.95 -0.73
CA ILE A 908 23.58 -10.65 0.30
C ILE A 908 23.73 -12.13 -0.07
N ILE A 909 22.66 -12.81 -0.52
CA ILE A 909 22.72 -14.22 -0.94
C ILE A 909 23.78 -14.43 -2.03
N LEU A 910 23.75 -13.59 -3.07
CA LEU A 910 24.68 -13.71 -4.21
C LEU A 910 26.12 -13.36 -3.81
N HIS A 911 26.32 -12.27 -3.05
CA HIS A 911 27.64 -11.83 -2.62
C HIS A 911 28.27 -12.78 -1.60
N ALA A 912 27.48 -13.33 -0.67
CA ALA A 912 27.96 -14.33 0.29
C ALA A 912 28.39 -15.62 -0.41
N ARG A 913 27.67 -16.04 -1.46
CA ARG A 913 28.06 -17.18 -2.29
C ARG A 913 29.37 -16.89 -3.05
N TRP A 914 29.46 -15.74 -3.70
CA TRP A 914 30.60 -15.39 -4.54
C TRP A 914 31.86 -15.08 -3.72
N GLY A 915 31.68 -14.56 -2.50
CA GLY A 915 32.73 -14.36 -1.50
C GLY A 915 33.18 -15.64 -0.78
N GLY A 916 32.54 -16.79 -1.07
CA GLY A 916 32.88 -18.07 -0.45
C GLY A 916 32.49 -18.19 1.03
N LEU A 917 31.67 -17.28 1.55
CA LEU A 917 31.15 -17.32 2.92
C LEU A 917 30.13 -18.43 3.11
N VAL A 918 29.30 -18.66 2.08
CA VAL A 918 28.28 -19.71 2.09
C VAL A 918 28.43 -20.67 0.91
N ARG A 919 28.11 -21.94 1.19
CA ARG A 919 27.97 -22.98 0.17
C ARG A 919 26.50 -23.23 -0.16
N LEU A 920 26.20 -24.31 -0.87
CA LEU A 920 24.84 -24.66 -1.29
C LEU A 920 23.84 -24.58 -0.12
N ARG A 921 24.14 -25.25 0.98
CA ARG A 921 23.32 -25.23 2.20
C ARG A 921 23.09 -23.82 2.74
N GLY A 922 24.12 -22.97 2.77
CA GLY A 922 23.98 -21.60 3.25
C GLY A 922 23.15 -20.70 2.31
N ILE A 923 23.22 -20.90 0.99
CA ILE A 923 22.30 -20.24 0.05
C ILE A 923 20.85 -20.62 0.37
N MET A 924 20.60 -21.91 0.66
CA MET A 924 19.24 -22.38 0.96
C MET A 924 18.70 -21.73 2.23
N LEU A 925 19.51 -21.66 3.29
CA LEU A 925 19.14 -20.99 4.54
C LEU A 925 18.84 -19.50 4.33
N LEU A 926 19.71 -18.79 3.60
CA LEU A 926 19.50 -17.37 3.34
C LEU A 926 18.29 -17.12 2.41
N ALA A 927 17.99 -18.03 1.47
CA ALA A 927 16.79 -17.94 0.64
C ALA A 927 15.50 -18.10 1.46
N VAL A 928 15.48 -18.98 2.47
CA VAL A 928 14.37 -19.05 3.44
C VAL A 928 14.29 -17.76 4.28
N GLY A 929 15.43 -17.19 4.68
CA GLY A 929 15.47 -15.86 5.29
C GLY A 929 14.92 -14.75 4.37
N GLY A 930 15.13 -14.87 3.06
CA GLY A 930 14.54 -14.01 2.05
C GLY A 930 13.01 -13.95 2.12
N ASN A 931 12.34 -15.09 2.35
CA ASN A 931 10.89 -15.13 2.53
C ASN A 931 10.42 -14.29 3.72
N ILE A 932 11.16 -14.31 4.83
CA ILE A 932 10.85 -13.52 6.03
C ILE A 932 10.93 -12.03 5.71
N VAL A 933 12.02 -11.61 5.08
CA VAL A 933 12.23 -10.21 4.69
C VAL A 933 11.16 -9.75 3.71
N THR A 934 10.82 -10.56 2.71
CA THR A 934 9.76 -10.23 1.74
C THR A 934 8.38 -10.19 2.38
N ALA A 935 8.05 -11.12 3.29
CA ALA A 935 6.77 -11.08 4.00
C ALA A 935 6.65 -9.86 4.91
N TRP A 936 7.72 -9.47 5.61
CA TRP A 936 7.74 -8.23 6.38
C TRP A 936 7.62 -6.99 5.49
N SER A 937 8.33 -6.94 4.37
CA SER A 937 8.21 -5.84 3.40
C SER A 937 6.79 -5.70 2.84
N TRP A 938 6.11 -6.82 2.63
CA TRP A 938 4.79 -6.84 1.98
C TRP A 938 3.65 -6.59 2.98
N PHE A 939 3.67 -7.22 4.15
CA PHE A 939 2.64 -7.09 5.18
C PHE A 939 3.07 -6.20 6.35
N GLY A 940 4.25 -6.42 6.90
CA GLY A 940 4.77 -5.72 8.09
C GLY A 940 4.82 -4.20 7.94
N THR A 941 5.20 -3.68 6.77
CA THR A 941 5.24 -2.24 6.52
C THR A 941 3.87 -1.57 6.57
N ASN A 942 2.80 -2.27 6.15
CA ASN A 942 1.43 -1.77 6.25
C ASN A 942 0.92 -1.77 7.70
N MET A 943 1.44 -2.67 8.54
CA MET A 943 1.08 -2.76 9.98
C MET A 943 1.71 -1.67 10.83
N LEU A 944 2.64 -0.88 10.29
CA LEU A 944 3.23 0.24 11.03
C LEU A 944 2.32 1.46 11.04
N GLY A 945 1.32 1.52 10.14
CA GLY A 945 0.33 2.60 10.05
C GLY A 945 0.92 4.00 9.87
N VAL A 946 2.17 4.10 9.42
CA VAL A 946 2.91 5.35 9.18
C VAL A 946 3.42 5.35 7.75
N GLY A 947 3.55 6.53 7.14
CA GLY A 947 4.05 6.68 5.78
C GLY A 947 3.00 7.06 4.74
N LEU A 948 3.44 7.68 3.65
CA LEU A 948 2.60 8.16 2.55
C LEU A 948 1.94 7.03 1.75
N HIS A 949 2.26 5.77 2.05
CA HIS A 949 1.69 4.61 1.35
C HIS A 949 0.82 3.71 2.24
N SER A 950 0.53 4.09 3.48
CA SER A 950 -0.21 3.25 4.44
C SER A 950 -1.73 3.28 4.18
N TYR A 951 -2.17 2.76 3.04
CA TYR A 951 -3.58 2.75 2.61
C TYR A 951 -4.36 1.47 2.96
N GLY A 952 -3.76 0.54 3.70
CA GLY A 952 -4.35 -0.78 3.97
C GLY A 952 -3.80 -1.40 5.26
N PHE A 953 -4.04 -0.73 6.38
CA PHE A 953 -3.65 -1.21 7.70
C PHE A 953 -4.46 -2.46 8.08
N VAL A 954 -3.81 -3.52 8.55
CA VAL A 954 -4.45 -4.81 8.88
C VAL A 954 -3.91 -5.33 10.22
N ASP A 955 -4.60 -5.00 11.31
CA ASP A 955 -4.21 -5.41 12.68
C ASP A 955 -4.17 -6.95 12.84
N SER A 956 -5.13 -7.65 12.25
CA SER A 956 -5.27 -9.12 12.34
C SER A 956 -4.13 -9.89 11.68
N ALA A 957 -3.37 -9.25 10.79
CA ALA A 957 -2.31 -9.90 10.04
C ALA A 957 -0.99 -10.02 10.83
N VAL A 958 -0.80 -9.28 11.94
CA VAL A 958 0.43 -9.33 12.76
C VAL A 958 0.68 -10.73 13.31
N PHE A 959 -0.36 -11.36 13.88
CA PHE A 959 -0.28 -12.72 14.39
C PHE A 959 0.16 -13.70 13.29
N TRP A 960 -0.46 -13.64 12.12
CA TRP A 960 -0.13 -14.51 10.99
C TRP A 960 1.27 -14.27 10.45
N LEU A 961 1.75 -13.03 10.45
CA LEU A 961 3.13 -12.71 10.10
C LEU A 961 4.11 -13.33 11.10
N ILE A 962 3.84 -13.24 12.42
CA ILE A 962 4.67 -13.87 13.46
C ILE A 962 4.69 -15.39 13.29
N VAL A 963 3.53 -16.03 13.08
CA VAL A 963 3.44 -17.48 12.82
C VAL A 963 4.23 -17.86 11.57
N PHE A 964 4.11 -17.07 10.49
CA PHE A 964 4.89 -17.29 9.28
C PHE A 964 6.39 -17.20 9.56
N VAL A 965 6.87 -16.14 10.23
CA VAL A 965 8.28 -15.96 10.60
C VAL A 965 8.78 -17.13 11.45
N ALA A 966 8.02 -17.54 12.47
CA ALA A 966 8.35 -18.68 13.32
C ALA A 966 8.46 -19.98 12.49
N SER A 967 7.56 -20.20 11.53
CA SER A 967 7.64 -21.36 10.63
C SER A 967 8.91 -21.36 9.78
N GLN A 968 9.30 -20.21 9.22
CA GLN A 968 10.52 -20.08 8.41
C GLN A 968 11.78 -20.25 9.28
N MET A 969 11.76 -19.72 10.51
CA MET A 969 12.83 -19.93 11.51
C MET A 969 12.98 -21.40 11.90
N ALA A 970 11.87 -22.12 12.09
CA ALA A 970 11.91 -23.56 12.35
C ALA A 970 12.55 -24.35 11.18
N ILE A 971 12.25 -23.99 9.93
CA ILE A 971 12.90 -24.59 8.76
C ILE A 971 14.40 -24.25 8.69
N ILE A 972 14.78 -23.01 9.04
CA ILE A 972 16.20 -22.63 9.15
C ILE A 972 16.90 -23.46 10.23
N ALA A 973 16.27 -23.66 11.39
CA ALA A 973 16.81 -24.49 12.47
C ALA A 973 17.02 -25.95 12.03
N ILE A 974 16.04 -26.55 11.34
CA ILE A 974 16.17 -27.88 10.70
C ILE A 974 17.36 -27.88 9.73
N GLY A 975 17.46 -26.84 8.90
CA GLY A 975 18.54 -26.67 7.97
C GLY A 975 19.90 -26.38 8.63
N LEU A 976 19.96 -26.03 9.91
CA LEU A 976 21.17 -25.86 10.73
C LEU A 976 21.59 -27.13 11.48
N ALA A 977 20.77 -28.18 11.47
CA ALA A 977 21.09 -29.46 12.10
C ALA A 977 22.46 -30.05 11.65
N PRO A 978 23.15 -30.80 12.53
CA PRO A 978 24.41 -31.46 12.20
C PRO A 978 24.29 -32.31 10.93
N ARG A 979 25.35 -32.38 10.14
CA ARG A 979 25.35 -33.17 8.89
C ARG A 979 25.09 -34.66 9.12
N SER A 980 25.43 -35.18 10.30
CA SER A 980 25.12 -36.56 10.69
C SER A 980 23.61 -36.86 10.74
N TRP A 981 22.77 -35.84 10.91
CA TRP A 981 21.32 -36.00 10.94
C TRP A 981 20.69 -35.95 9.53
N TRP A 982 21.47 -35.62 8.51
CA TRP A 982 20.98 -35.58 7.13
C TRP A 982 20.90 -37.00 6.59
N ARG A 983 19.69 -37.48 6.32
CA ARG A 983 19.49 -38.81 5.70
C ARG A 983 19.94 -38.85 4.23
N SER A 984 20.05 -37.70 3.58
CA SER A 984 20.48 -37.60 2.18
C SER A 984 22.00 -37.77 2.01
N GLY A 985 22.42 -38.52 0.99
CA GLY A 985 23.83 -38.65 0.60
C GLY A 985 24.38 -37.46 -0.17
N ALA A 986 23.65 -36.34 -0.25
CA ALA A 986 23.99 -35.15 -1.02
C ALA A 986 25.03 -34.25 -0.34
N SER A 987 26.00 -34.84 0.36
CA SER A 987 27.10 -34.12 1.00
C SER A 987 28.13 -33.65 -0.05
N VAL A 988 27.88 -32.50 -0.68
CA VAL A 988 28.88 -31.68 -1.39
C VAL A 988 28.77 -30.22 -0.95
#